data_AF-Q96X97-F1
#
_entry.id   AF-Q96X97-F1
#
_cell.length_a   1.000
_cell.length_b   1.000
_cell.length_c   1.000
_cell.angle_alpha   90.00
_cell.angle_beta   90.00
_cell.angle_gamma   90.00
#
_symmetry.space_group_name_H-M   'P 1'
#
loop_
_entity.id
_entity.type
_entity.pdbx_description
1 polymer ?
#
loop_
_entity_poly.entity_id
_entity_poly.type
_entity_poly.pdbx_seq_one_letter_code
_entity_poly.pdbx_strand_id
1 'polypeptide(L)'
;MEKLLVIFLLISLLTCTTPLYTTHQIGTASIPVVGKYFRNVTNNYGYVNINAFYSSEPAPMGIADYGIGPNGPYVLTTTQFLGYINIIDLSAQTFNGTQLVNNCVSFQLNAVLTYNHNGITYSLWVQNIVRFDTANNEVAFLDNIWNYTQIYANASGLSGNGQIGIVYYGSHAVEYYYDWANNYPGSFVTVTLPTTILVLVNVSVNSLGQPVINFWYNDGYGWVKYDTVVVTNVEGASNVKFMINGNEYTGWGTFYDAELVLGGAYGGLNAYVYSANIYMNLEYWNGHNFQTVENAYNFGSDTAETVQNVVVTYTDMPFNGTLVSHITTGTGSLGVLWEQNNILNLTVDTGISSGYILVYNMTYTYSPSYTQFKIPFNGGEAILALEPTNYAILVYNSNGQLIGEANVLRTVGSYTTDVTQFNIIVSNTSIRLHPNSSALIDITINAYGDVKINILTPTGVTYNIENPIYVNGQGTDILTIYASQIPPGTYPIIINASLFPGFYKIVNITLTIIPRYYFVIFEYNVIGQPLPQSPQITLEFPNQTITTIYLTPITSLKLPAGTIYTIQQIIYGNNGIRWATDNQTEGVINSTLTIFFVYYEQLMVNFEYKVQGGVGYSPPQVTYYYFGLPQTITAPNTVWVDYDSTYVYSQTLPSSSSQERWIAYSYSGTVTVPSTITIYYYNQYHITVLSPIPVHAIINGTNTTLTTGWYDEGTTVEVLNITYYPTSDERCVIVSISPSSSFTVNSSINVIISTVKQFPVIVSSPIPVYAVINGTNTTLTTGWYNVGSVIRVENITYYPNPFTRYVITNITPKEVTVESPLTIKVSTLEQFYLKLSSPIPVHAIINGTNTTLTTGWYNKGIKIEILNITYYPSSESRYVITQISPSAMLILNKPYNVTIYAVLQFYVSVSSKIPVKALINGTETILNSSWINEGTKIDIINYTYYINNEERCVITNISPKSVTVENPTNITIKTVKQFLVTVNGASNWYNKETRITLNASVPFYLVGEYIGTYNVSPRTVITVNGPIYEKLVETPNYPVLITIAVVIAAAVAIAVVLMKKR
;
A
#
# COMPACT_ATOMS: atom_id res chain seq x y z
N MET A 1 90.53 12.54 4.29
CA MET A 1 89.93 11.49 3.43
C MET A 1 90.14 10.17 4.15
N GLU A 2 89.07 9.52 4.60
CA GLU A 2 88.44 8.35 3.93
C GLU A 2 89.14 7.02 4.35
N LYS A 3 88.48 5.87 4.47
CA LYS A 3 87.06 5.42 4.53
C LYS A 3 87.10 4.00 5.17
N LEU A 4 86.30 3.69 6.19
CA LEU A 4 84.99 2.99 6.13
C LEU A 4 85.07 1.44 6.06
N LEU A 5 84.30 0.73 6.91
CA LEU A 5 84.16 -0.76 7.06
C LEU A 5 85.46 -1.48 7.49
N VAL A 6 85.50 -2.48 8.40
CA VAL A 6 84.53 -3.39 9.06
C VAL A 6 84.97 -3.54 10.54
N ILE A 7 84.18 -3.58 11.61
CA ILE A 7 82.71 -3.52 11.86
C ILE A 7 81.86 -4.69 11.32
N PHE A 8 81.82 -5.84 12.03
CA PHE A 8 80.58 -6.47 12.53
C PHE A 8 80.83 -7.78 13.33
N LEU A 9 80.08 -7.96 14.43
CA LEU A 9 79.78 -9.21 15.18
C LEU A 9 80.91 -9.96 15.95
N LEU A 10 80.52 -10.55 17.09
CA LEU A 10 81.19 -11.65 17.85
C LEU A 10 82.41 -11.33 18.76
N ILE A 11 82.25 -10.40 19.72
CA ILE A 11 82.79 -10.58 21.09
C ILE A 11 81.78 -10.05 22.11
N SER A 12 81.12 -10.95 22.86
CA SER A 12 80.63 -10.77 24.26
C SER A 12 79.64 -11.87 24.65
N LEU A 13 80.16 -13.01 25.10
CA LEU A 13 79.41 -13.95 25.94
C LEU A 13 79.75 -13.63 27.40
N LEU A 14 78.72 -13.53 28.24
CA LEU A 14 78.75 -13.27 29.70
C LEU A 14 79.28 -11.90 30.16
N THR A 15 78.36 -10.96 30.40
CA THR A 15 78.13 -10.42 31.76
C THR A 15 76.78 -9.72 31.87
N CYS A 16 76.23 -9.72 33.10
CA CYS A 16 75.20 -8.81 33.64
C CYS A 16 75.23 -7.42 32.97
N THR A 17 74.13 -6.81 32.54
CA THR A 17 73.10 -6.20 33.42
C THR A 17 71.81 -5.92 32.65
N THR A 18 70.71 -5.81 33.42
CA THR A 18 69.45 -5.09 33.10
C THR A 18 69.43 -4.26 31.79
N PRO A 19 68.50 -4.50 30.84
CA PRO A 19 68.02 -3.36 30.07
C PRO A 19 67.48 -2.35 31.08
N LEU A 20 67.82 -1.07 30.90
CA LEU A 20 67.46 -0.06 31.89
C LEU A 20 65.94 -0.12 32.12
N TYR A 21 65.54 -0.16 33.39
CA TYR A 21 64.39 0.62 33.79
C TYR A 21 64.71 2.05 33.37
N THR A 22 64.27 2.44 32.17
CA THR A 22 63.71 3.77 32.04
C THR A 22 62.69 3.85 33.16
N THR A 23 62.94 4.79 34.08
CA THR A 23 61.95 5.14 35.07
C THR A 23 60.70 5.50 34.29
N HIS A 24 59.76 4.57 34.17
CA HIS A 24 58.42 4.89 33.76
C HIS A 24 58.03 5.97 34.75
N GLN A 25 57.84 7.20 34.26
CA GLN A 25 57.27 8.23 35.11
C GLN A 25 55.99 7.61 35.63
N ILE A 26 55.93 7.42 36.94
CA ILE A 26 54.73 6.89 37.60
C ILE A 26 53.68 7.95 37.29
N GLY A 27 52.86 7.64 36.28
CA GLY A 27 51.91 8.58 35.72
C GLY A 27 50.90 8.89 36.80
N THR A 28 51.11 9.99 37.50
CA THR A 28 50.14 10.49 38.47
C THR A 28 48.87 10.77 37.69
N ALA A 29 47.76 10.20 38.16
CA ALA A 29 46.45 10.42 37.56
C ALA A 29 46.13 11.92 37.45
N SER A 30 45.19 12.23 36.56
CA SER A 30 44.69 13.57 36.29
C SER A 30 44.34 14.32 37.58
N ILE A 31 44.34 15.64 37.50
CA ILE A 31 43.61 16.46 38.47
C ILE A 31 42.18 16.58 37.92
N PRO A 32 41.16 15.83 38.36
CA PRO A 32 39.79 16.04 37.90
C PRO A 32 39.37 17.50 38.09
N VAL A 33 38.54 17.98 37.15
CA VAL A 33 38.25 19.41 37.01
C VAL A 33 37.65 19.97 38.31
N VAL A 34 38.23 21.04 38.84
CA VAL A 34 37.72 21.67 40.07
C VAL A 34 36.45 22.45 39.73
N GLY A 35 35.31 21.95 40.17
CA GLY A 35 34.05 22.70 40.16
C GLY A 35 34.21 24.03 40.89
N LYS A 36 34.25 25.14 40.13
CA LYS A 36 34.28 26.52 40.68
C LYS A 36 32.92 26.88 41.32
N TYR A 37 32.66 26.34 42.51
CA TYR A 37 31.47 26.66 43.31
C TYR A 37 30.13 26.56 42.54
N PHE A 38 30.03 25.67 41.53
CA PHE A 38 28.82 25.51 40.70
C PHE A 38 27.62 24.86 41.43
N ARG A 39 27.65 24.79 42.77
CA ARG A 39 26.64 24.18 43.66
C ARG A 39 25.21 24.71 43.54
N ASN A 40 24.96 25.74 42.73
CA ASN A 40 23.64 26.32 42.45
C ASN A 40 23.49 26.75 40.98
N VAL A 41 24.31 26.24 40.05
CA VAL A 41 24.32 26.70 38.65
C VAL A 41 23.72 25.65 37.71
N THR A 42 22.53 25.16 38.06
CA THR A 42 21.56 24.90 36.99
C THR A 42 21.48 26.17 36.14
N ASN A 43 21.51 26.03 34.82
CA ASN A 43 21.26 27.17 33.94
C ASN A 43 19.84 27.76 34.22
N ASN A 44 19.50 28.90 33.61
CA ASN A 44 18.18 29.54 33.79
C ASN A 44 16.96 28.66 33.38
N TYR A 45 17.20 27.44 32.89
CA TYR A 45 16.20 26.45 32.48
C TYR A 45 16.16 25.21 33.39
N GLY A 46 16.99 25.14 34.44
CA GLY A 46 16.88 24.11 35.50
C GLY A 46 17.71 22.84 35.33
N TYR A 47 18.74 22.84 34.47
CA TYR A 47 19.61 21.69 34.21
C TYR A 47 21.09 22.07 34.07
N VAL A 48 21.98 21.06 34.02
CA VAL A 48 23.44 21.27 33.91
C VAL A 48 23.81 21.99 32.61
N ASN A 49 24.84 22.83 32.67
CA ASN A 49 25.44 23.45 31.49
C ASN A 49 26.65 22.63 31.03
N ILE A 50 26.49 21.84 29.97
CA ILE A 50 27.57 21.03 29.37
C ILE A 50 28.80 21.85 28.95
N ASN A 51 28.65 23.14 28.66
CA ASN A 51 29.77 24.03 28.29
C ASN A 51 30.36 24.76 29.51
N ALA A 52 30.22 24.24 30.73
CA ALA A 52 30.68 24.91 31.96
C ALA A 52 32.21 24.87 32.15
N PHE A 53 32.87 23.81 31.69
CA PHE A 53 34.33 23.65 31.77
C PHE A 53 35.03 23.90 30.44
N TYR A 54 34.44 23.44 29.33
CA TYR A 54 34.97 23.60 27.98
C TYR A 54 33.92 24.26 27.07
N SER A 55 34.34 25.21 26.24
CA SER A 55 33.49 25.87 25.23
C SER A 55 34.13 25.89 23.82
N SER A 56 35.35 25.38 23.70
CA SER A 56 36.13 25.17 22.49
C SER A 56 37.25 24.18 22.80
N GLU A 57 37.97 23.72 21.78
CA GLU A 57 39.30 23.14 22.00
C GLU A 57 40.24 24.12 22.74
N PRO A 58 41.24 23.63 23.50
CA PRO A 58 41.46 22.22 23.84
C PRO A 58 40.43 21.69 24.84
N ALA A 59 39.91 20.49 24.60
CA ALA A 59 38.92 19.81 25.43
C ALA A 59 39.14 18.28 25.38
N PRO A 60 38.55 17.47 26.28
CA PRO A 60 38.48 16.02 26.11
C PRO A 60 37.54 15.73 24.93
N MET A 61 38.01 15.11 23.84
CA MET A 61 37.22 14.96 22.61
C MET A 61 36.83 13.50 22.37
N GLY A 62 35.56 13.20 22.09
CA GLY A 62 35.10 11.82 21.95
C GLY A 62 33.58 11.69 21.94
N ILE A 63 33.03 10.84 22.81
CA ILE A 63 31.59 10.63 22.96
C ILE A 63 31.21 10.71 24.44
N ALA A 64 30.23 11.55 24.78
CA ALA A 64 29.74 11.73 26.16
C ALA A 64 28.22 11.84 26.22
N ASP A 65 27.62 11.33 27.29
CA ASP A 65 26.21 11.54 27.64
C ASP A 65 26.11 12.23 29.02
N TYR A 66 25.69 13.50 28.99
CA TYR A 66 25.49 14.36 30.16
C TYR A 66 24.09 14.25 30.79
N GLY A 67 23.23 13.36 30.28
CA GLY A 67 21.83 13.29 30.68
C GLY A 67 21.02 14.47 30.16
N ILE A 68 21.43 15.07 29.04
CA ILE A 68 20.72 16.15 28.35
C ILE A 68 20.30 15.63 26.99
N GLY A 69 18.99 15.66 26.71
CA GLY A 69 18.42 15.29 25.43
C GLY A 69 17.51 16.39 24.86
N PRO A 70 16.92 16.15 23.68
CA PRO A 70 16.07 17.12 22.98
C PRO A 70 14.77 17.44 23.74
N ASN A 71 14.41 16.60 24.71
CA ASN A 71 13.21 16.73 25.54
C ASN A 71 13.52 17.33 26.94
N GLY A 72 14.77 17.75 27.20
CA GLY A 72 15.24 18.27 28.49
C GLY A 72 16.23 17.34 29.20
N PRO A 73 16.52 17.58 30.49
CA PRO A 73 17.36 16.69 31.29
C PRO A 73 16.67 15.35 31.56
N TYR A 74 17.47 14.29 31.68
CA TYR A 74 17.05 12.95 32.08
C TYR A 74 18.03 12.33 33.07
N VAL A 75 17.63 11.18 33.62
CA VAL A 75 18.46 10.34 34.48
C VAL A 75 18.50 8.95 33.88
N LEU A 76 19.70 8.41 33.68
CA LEU A 76 19.93 7.03 33.25
C LEU A 76 20.77 6.35 34.35
N THR A 77 20.33 5.17 34.80
CA THR A 77 21.11 4.36 35.74
C THR A 77 21.39 2.98 35.17
N THR A 78 22.64 2.52 35.27
CA THR A 78 23.06 1.20 34.78
C THR A 78 23.99 0.53 35.79
N THR A 79 24.24 -0.77 35.61
CA THR A 79 25.31 -1.49 36.31
C THR A 79 26.62 -1.54 35.52
N GLN A 80 26.62 -1.21 34.22
CA GLN A 80 27.80 -1.40 33.37
C GLN A 80 27.87 -0.37 32.24
N PHE A 81 29.07 0.12 31.94
CA PHE A 81 29.40 0.89 30.74
C PHE A 81 30.50 0.21 29.95
N LEU A 82 30.33 0.15 28.63
CA LEU A 82 31.24 -0.43 27.65
C LEU A 82 31.68 0.66 26.68
N GLY A 83 32.99 0.87 26.58
CA GLY A 83 33.62 1.71 25.58
C GLY A 83 34.24 0.86 24.47
N TYR A 84 33.87 1.17 23.23
CA TYR A 84 34.47 0.62 22.02
C TYR A 84 35.40 1.66 21.40
N ILE A 85 36.65 1.28 21.10
CA ILE A 85 37.66 2.15 20.47
C ILE A 85 38.26 1.39 19.28
N ASN A 86 38.10 1.92 18.06
CA ASN A 86 38.75 1.38 16.86
C ASN A 86 39.69 2.41 16.26
N ILE A 87 41.00 2.15 16.34
CA ILE A 87 42.06 3.05 15.88
C ILE A 87 42.52 2.58 14.50
N ILE A 88 42.29 3.37 13.46
CA ILE A 88 42.79 3.10 12.10
C ILE A 88 44.16 3.78 11.90
N ASP A 89 44.28 5.03 12.32
CA ASP A 89 45.51 5.83 12.34
C ASP A 89 45.44 6.83 13.50
N LEU A 90 46.57 7.09 14.14
CA LEU A 90 46.70 8.11 15.18
C LEU A 90 48.17 8.52 15.35
N SER A 91 48.42 9.83 15.26
CA SER A 91 49.70 10.47 15.56
C SER A 91 49.46 11.73 16.37
N ALA A 92 50.02 11.80 17.58
CA ALA A 92 49.82 12.92 18.50
C ALA A 92 51.03 13.12 19.41
N GLN A 93 51.12 14.30 20.03
CA GLN A 93 52.12 14.61 21.05
C GLN A 93 51.50 15.32 22.23
N THR A 94 51.83 14.88 23.45
CA THR A 94 51.37 15.50 24.70
C THR A 94 52.36 16.55 25.18
N PHE A 95 51.83 17.72 25.55
CA PHE A 95 52.58 18.89 25.99
C PHE A 95 52.16 19.35 27.39
N ASN A 96 53.14 19.85 28.15
CA ASN A 96 52.92 20.67 29.33
C ASN A 96 53.17 22.14 28.93
N GLY A 97 52.08 22.89 28.71
CA GLY A 97 52.16 24.21 28.06
C GLY A 97 52.75 24.10 26.66
N THR A 98 53.98 24.60 26.47
CA THR A 98 54.72 24.50 25.20
C THR A 98 55.81 23.41 25.20
N GLN A 99 56.02 22.69 26.31
CA GLN A 99 57.06 21.68 26.44
C GLN A 99 56.52 20.29 26.06
N LEU A 100 57.14 19.64 25.07
CA LEU A 100 56.86 18.24 24.74
C LEU A 100 57.19 17.32 25.94
N VAL A 101 56.24 16.45 26.29
CA VAL A 101 56.39 15.47 27.38
C VAL A 101 56.64 14.07 26.81
N ASN A 102 55.75 13.60 25.93
CA ASN A 102 55.83 12.29 25.28
C ASN A 102 54.91 12.25 24.02
N ASN A 103 54.92 11.12 23.29
CA ASN A 103 54.01 10.88 22.16
C ASN A 103 52.76 10.08 22.58
N CYS A 104 52.39 10.12 23.86
CA CYS A 104 51.27 9.34 24.37
C CYS A 104 49.99 10.17 24.42
N VAL A 105 48.87 9.48 24.29
CA VAL A 105 47.51 9.98 24.55
C VAL A 105 46.79 8.99 25.45
N SER A 106 45.64 9.37 25.97
CA SER A 106 44.76 8.48 26.72
C SER A 106 43.37 8.40 26.08
N PHE A 107 42.81 7.19 26.01
CA PHE A 107 41.39 6.99 25.85
C PHE A 107 40.81 6.68 27.23
N GLN A 108 39.85 7.45 27.69
CA GLN A 108 39.32 7.34 29.05
C GLN A 108 37.84 7.02 28.98
N LEU A 109 37.44 5.83 29.43
CA LEU A 109 36.04 5.53 29.75
C LEU A 109 35.80 5.99 31.20
N ASN A 110 35.17 7.14 31.36
CA ASN A 110 34.84 7.73 32.65
C ASN A 110 33.34 7.57 32.90
N ALA A 111 32.95 7.18 34.11
CA ALA A 111 31.54 7.05 34.52
C ALA A 111 31.37 7.33 36.02
N VAL A 112 30.29 8.02 36.40
CA VAL A 112 30.00 8.27 37.83
C VAL A 112 29.19 7.14 38.45
N LEU A 113 29.80 6.39 39.35
CA LEU A 113 29.13 5.45 40.25
C LEU A 113 28.42 6.22 41.38
N THR A 114 27.19 5.84 41.69
CA THR A 114 26.47 6.27 42.89
C THR A 114 26.06 5.11 43.77
N TYR A 115 25.92 5.37 45.07
CA TYR A 115 25.30 4.45 46.04
C TYR A 115 24.77 5.21 47.27
N ASN A 116 23.75 4.66 47.92
CA ASN A 116 23.14 5.21 49.11
C ASN A 116 23.56 4.42 50.35
N HIS A 117 24.09 5.11 51.36
CA HIS A 117 24.45 4.53 52.66
C HIS A 117 24.14 5.52 53.79
N ASN A 118 23.54 5.05 54.89
CA ASN A 118 23.12 5.86 56.05
C ASN A 118 22.33 7.14 55.71
N GLY A 119 21.54 7.12 54.63
CA GLY A 119 20.74 8.26 54.17
C GLY A 119 21.51 9.32 53.36
N ILE A 120 22.78 9.08 53.05
CA ILE A 120 23.62 9.93 52.20
C ILE A 120 23.82 9.22 50.85
N THR A 121 23.67 9.97 49.76
CA THR A 121 24.10 9.56 48.42
C THR A 121 25.60 9.86 48.28
N TYR A 122 26.37 8.83 47.97
CA TYR A 122 27.79 8.91 47.64
C TYR A 122 27.97 8.81 46.13
N SER A 123 29.03 9.45 45.64
CA SER A 123 29.38 9.48 44.21
C SER A 123 30.88 9.24 44.05
N LEU A 124 31.25 8.27 43.22
CA LEU A 124 32.63 7.94 42.87
C LEU A 124 32.79 8.07 41.35
N TRP A 125 33.82 8.78 40.90
CA TRP A 125 34.18 8.85 39.48
C TRP A 125 35.12 7.71 39.16
N VAL A 126 34.74 6.89 38.19
CA VAL A 126 35.40 5.62 37.87
C VAL A 126 35.93 5.73 36.45
N GLN A 127 37.25 5.63 36.29
CA GLN A 127 37.94 5.73 35.01
C GLN A 127 38.58 4.40 34.63
N ASN A 128 38.33 3.91 33.41
CA ASN A 128 39.05 2.79 32.81
C ASN A 128 39.79 3.31 31.58
N ILE A 129 41.11 3.37 31.67
CA ILE A 129 41.96 4.19 30.81
C ILE A 129 42.87 3.30 29.97
N VAL A 130 42.93 3.61 28.68
CA VAL A 130 43.87 3.07 27.71
C VAL A 130 44.92 4.14 27.42
N ARG A 131 46.13 3.97 27.94
CA ARG A 131 47.30 4.76 27.50
C ARG A 131 47.77 4.20 26.15
N PHE A 132 47.93 5.06 25.15
CA PHE A 132 48.41 4.70 23.83
C PHE A 132 49.58 5.60 23.41
N ASP A 133 50.75 5.02 23.13
CA ASP A 133 51.91 5.74 22.59
C ASP A 133 51.89 5.72 21.06
N THR A 134 51.68 6.89 20.44
CA THR A 134 51.48 7.01 18.99
C THR A 134 52.79 6.93 18.21
N ALA A 135 53.96 6.81 18.86
CA ALA A 135 55.25 6.67 18.16
C ALA A 135 55.63 5.20 17.91
N ASN A 136 55.14 4.27 18.73
CA ASN A 136 55.43 2.83 18.63
C ASN A 136 54.18 1.94 18.75
N ASN A 137 52.98 2.52 18.80
CA ASN A 137 51.69 1.87 19.03
C ASN A 137 51.65 0.98 20.29
N GLU A 138 52.38 1.34 21.35
CA GLU A 138 52.29 0.65 22.64
C GLU A 138 50.97 1.00 23.33
N VAL A 139 50.23 -0.04 23.75
CA VAL A 139 49.01 0.09 24.55
C VAL A 139 49.25 -0.38 25.99
N ALA A 140 48.70 0.31 26.97
CA ALA A 140 48.67 -0.12 28.37
C ALA A 140 47.34 0.28 29.03
N PHE A 141 46.88 -0.53 29.98
CA PHE A 141 45.59 -0.34 30.68
C PHE A 141 45.81 0.01 32.15
N LEU A 142 45.00 0.93 32.67
CA LEU A 142 45.04 1.41 34.06
C LEU A 142 43.68 1.96 34.48
N ASP A 143 43.40 1.96 35.78
CA ASP A 143 42.17 2.52 36.34
C ASP A 143 42.44 3.66 37.32
N ASN A 144 41.45 4.53 37.51
CA ASN A 144 41.42 5.48 38.61
C ASN A 144 40.02 5.52 39.25
N ILE A 145 39.96 5.73 40.57
CA ILE A 145 38.71 6.05 41.27
C ILE A 145 38.89 7.28 42.16
N TRP A 146 38.02 8.27 41.95
CA TRP A 146 37.96 9.52 42.71
C TRP A 146 36.63 9.64 43.46
N ASN A 147 36.57 10.48 44.49
CA ASN A 147 35.34 10.67 45.27
C ASN A 147 34.68 12.02 44.95
N TYR A 148 33.53 11.97 44.26
CA TYR A 148 32.74 13.14 43.86
C TYR A 148 31.60 13.49 44.83
N THR A 149 31.52 12.81 45.98
CA THR A 149 30.47 13.05 47.00
C THR A 149 30.48 14.47 47.56
N GLN A 150 31.65 15.12 47.65
CA GLN A 150 31.80 16.54 47.98
C GLN A 150 33.17 17.05 47.50
N ILE A 151 33.31 18.38 47.31
CA ILE A 151 34.59 19.03 46.99
C ILE A 151 35.69 18.57 47.97
N TYR A 152 36.82 18.08 47.44
CA TYR A 152 37.97 17.53 48.17
C TYR A 152 37.67 16.29 49.03
N ALA A 153 36.65 15.50 48.69
CA ALA A 153 36.46 14.19 49.30
C ALA A 153 37.58 13.21 48.92
N ASN A 154 38.04 12.43 49.90
CA ASN A 154 39.01 11.36 49.69
C ASN A 154 38.33 10.07 49.23
N ALA A 155 38.93 9.37 48.26
CA ALA A 155 38.55 8.01 47.87
C ALA A 155 39.10 6.96 48.87
N SER A 156 38.77 7.12 50.15
CA SER A 156 39.24 6.26 51.23
C SER A 156 38.38 5.01 51.40
N GLY A 157 38.98 3.92 51.89
CA GLY A 157 38.31 2.64 52.08
C GLY A 157 38.18 1.78 50.81
N LEU A 158 38.87 2.14 49.72
CA LEU A 158 38.96 1.34 48.51
C LEU A 158 40.04 0.25 48.65
N SER A 159 39.73 -0.97 48.22
CA SER A 159 40.66 -2.11 48.23
C SER A 159 40.52 -2.93 46.95
N GLY A 160 41.61 -3.06 46.20
CA GLY A 160 41.77 -3.88 44.99
C GLY A 160 43.25 -4.24 44.79
N ASN A 161 43.70 -4.39 43.55
CA ASN A 161 45.08 -4.71 43.19
C ASN A 161 46.02 -3.49 43.24
N GLY A 162 45.48 -2.29 43.09
CA GLY A 162 46.17 -1.00 43.09
C GLY A 162 46.40 -0.40 44.48
N GLN A 163 46.57 0.92 44.51
CA GLN A 163 46.93 1.66 45.73
C GLN A 163 46.30 3.06 45.79
N ILE A 164 46.38 3.69 46.96
CA ILE A 164 45.93 5.07 47.15
C ILE A 164 47.05 6.05 46.76
N GLY A 165 46.78 6.85 45.73
CA GLY A 165 47.56 8.03 45.36
C GLY A 165 47.06 9.30 46.07
N ILE A 166 47.88 10.33 46.09
CA ILE A 166 47.56 11.65 46.66
C ILE A 166 47.87 12.74 45.64
N VAL A 167 46.93 13.66 45.43
CA VAL A 167 47.12 14.88 44.64
C VAL A 167 46.81 16.13 45.48
N TYR A 168 47.37 17.28 45.12
CA TYR A 168 47.25 18.51 45.90
C TYR A 168 46.47 19.61 45.17
N TYR A 169 45.30 19.95 45.69
CA TYR A 169 44.49 21.08 45.27
C TYR A 169 44.83 22.31 46.12
N GLY A 170 45.94 22.97 45.74
CA GLY A 170 46.53 24.04 46.53
C GLY A 170 47.10 23.48 47.85
N SER A 171 46.46 23.80 48.98
CA SER A 171 46.82 23.26 50.30
C SER A 171 46.06 21.99 50.69
N HIS A 172 45.08 21.54 49.90
CA HIS A 172 44.26 20.36 50.23
C HIS A 172 44.84 19.12 49.56
N ALA A 173 45.20 18.10 50.34
CA ALA A 173 45.50 16.77 49.82
C ALA A 173 44.19 16.02 49.55
N VAL A 174 44.10 15.38 48.39
CA VAL A 174 42.97 14.52 47.98
C VAL A 174 43.51 13.14 47.66
N GLU A 175 42.92 12.12 48.28
CA GLU A 175 43.23 10.71 48.02
C GLU A 175 42.38 10.18 46.85
N TYR A 176 43.03 9.45 45.93
CA TYR A 176 42.40 8.71 44.84
C TYR A 176 42.95 7.28 44.80
N TYR A 177 42.20 6.33 44.26
CA TYR A 177 42.69 4.97 44.01
C TYR A 177 43.18 4.84 42.56
N TYR A 178 44.22 4.04 42.33
CA TYR A 178 44.66 3.65 40.99
C TYR A 178 45.34 2.28 40.96
N ASP A 179 45.09 1.51 39.90
CA ASP A 179 45.91 0.37 39.48
C ASP A 179 46.42 0.52 38.03
N TRP A 180 47.43 -0.28 37.68
CA TRP A 180 47.88 -0.50 36.31
C TRP A 180 47.85 -2.01 36.04
N ALA A 181 47.36 -2.41 34.86
CA ALA A 181 47.32 -3.81 34.39
C ALA A 181 48.73 -4.37 34.07
N ASN A 182 49.62 -4.38 35.05
CA ASN A 182 50.99 -4.87 34.96
C ASN A 182 51.01 -6.40 34.89
N ASN A 183 51.76 -6.95 33.94
CA ASN A 183 51.89 -8.40 33.70
C ASN A 183 50.59 -9.10 33.25
N TYR A 184 49.57 -8.35 32.83
CA TYR A 184 48.38 -8.90 32.17
C TYR A 184 48.58 -8.97 30.64
N PRO A 185 48.05 -10.00 29.95
CA PRO A 185 48.22 -10.15 28.51
C PRO A 185 47.53 -8.99 27.75
N GLY A 186 48.19 -8.45 26.73
CA GLY A 186 47.68 -7.30 25.97
C GLY A 186 47.99 -5.93 26.55
N SER A 187 48.57 -5.85 27.76
CA SER A 187 49.00 -4.58 28.38
C SER A 187 50.53 -4.41 28.27
N PHE A 188 50.98 -3.17 28.03
CA PHE A 188 52.37 -2.81 27.70
C PHE A 188 52.92 -3.56 26.46
N VAL A 189 52.11 -3.64 25.39
CA VAL A 189 52.48 -4.29 24.12
C VAL A 189 52.26 -3.37 22.93
N THR A 190 53.09 -3.50 21.89
CA THR A 190 52.85 -2.85 20.59
C THR A 190 51.73 -3.56 19.83
N VAL A 191 50.69 -2.81 19.46
CA VAL A 191 49.62 -3.28 18.57
C VAL A 191 49.86 -2.87 17.13
N THR A 192 49.29 -3.62 16.17
CA THR A 192 49.30 -3.25 14.75
C THR A 192 48.01 -2.50 14.43
N LEU A 193 48.10 -1.35 13.77
CA LEU A 193 46.92 -0.63 13.28
C LEU A 193 46.48 -1.18 11.89
N PRO A 194 45.18 -1.28 11.60
CA PRO A 194 44.05 -0.92 12.47
C PRO A 194 43.84 -1.92 13.61
N THR A 195 43.46 -1.42 14.79
CA THR A 195 43.17 -2.23 15.99
C THR A 195 41.84 -1.84 16.62
N THR A 196 41.23 -2.76 17.37
CA THR A 196 40.03 -2.50 18.19
C THR A 196 40.29 -2.89 19.63
N ILE A 197 39.98 -1.99 20.54
CA ILE A 197 40.13 -2.12 21.97
C ILE A 197 38.77 -1.85 22.60
N LEU A 198 38.33 -2.74 23.49
CA LEU A 198 37.16 -2.54 24.34
C LEU A 198 37.60 -2.31 25.78
N VAL A 199 36.92 -1.42 26.48
CA VAL A 199 37.05 -1.20 27.93
C VAL A 199 35.67 -1.29 28.59
N LEU A 200 35.57 -1.97 29.72
CA LEU A 200 34.31 -2.19 30.42
C LEU A 200 34.48 -1.91 31.91
N VAL A 201 33.56 -1.13 32.47
CA VAL A 201 33.39 -0.97 33.92
C VAL A 201 32.05 -1.57 34.32
N ASN A 202 32.04 -2.43 35.34
CA ASN A 202 30.79 -2.99 35.87
C ASN A 202 30.79 -2.99 37.40
N VAL A 203 29.65 -2.62 37.99
CA VAL A 203 29.45 -2.59 39.43
C VAL A 203 28.48 -3.67 39.89
N SER A 204 28.74 -4.21 41.08
CA SER A 204 27.89 -5.15 41.80
C SER A 204 27.94 -4.88 43.31
N VAL A 205 27.32 -5.75 44.09
CA VAL A 205 27.30 -5.67 45.56
C VAL A 205 27.72 -7.03 46.11
N ASN A 206 28.63 -7.06 47.09
CA ASN A 206 29.06 -8.31 47.73
C ASN A 206 28.11 -8.76 48.85
N SER A 207 28.44 -9.88 49.52
CA SER A 207 27.64 -10.44 50.61
C SER A 207 27.54 -9.57 51.88
N LEU A 208 28.34 -8.51 52.01
CA LEU A 208 28.27 -7.52 53.09
C LEU A 208 27.47 -6.27 52.69
N GLY A 209 26.93 -6.22 51.46
CA GLY A 209 26.31 -5.02 50.94
C GLY A 209 27.30 -3.95 50.47
N GLN A 210 28.59 -4.24 50.35
CA GLN A 210 29.59 -3.28 49.87
C GLN A 210 29.54 -3.18 48.34
N PRO A 211 29.62 -1.96 47.75
CA PRO A 211 29.87 -1.77 46.33
C PRO A 211 31.17 -2.46 45.87
N VAL A 212 31.11 -3.13 44.72
CA VAL A 212 32.26 -3.79 44.07
C VAL A 212 32.34 -3.35 42.61
N ILE A 213 33.42 -2.67 42.25
CA ILE A 213 33.73 -2.15 40.92
C ILE A 213 34.70 -3.11 40.25
N ASN A 214 34.50 -3.45 38.97
CA ASN A 214 35.39 -4.32 38.20
C ASN A 214 35.85 -3.58 36.94
N PHE A 215 37.14 -3.70 36.63
CA PHE A 215 37.75 -3.08 35.45
C PHE A 215 38.22 -4.15 34.48
N TRP A 216 37.78 -4.03 33.22
CA TRP A 216 38.08 -4.98 32.17
C TRP A 216 38.57 -4.29 30.90
N TYR A 217 39.37 -4.99 30.12
CA TYR A 217 39.64 -4.65 28.72
C TYR A 217 39.58 -5.89 27.82
N ASN A 218 39.54 -5.65 26.51
CA ASN A 218 39.71 -6.67 25.48
C ASN A 218 40.42 -6.04 24.28
N ASP A 219 41.60 -6.53 23.95
CA ASP A 219 42.50 -6.06 22.89
C ASP A 219 42.32 -6.82 21.56
N GLY A 220 41.27 -7.65 21.46
CA GLY A 220 41.02 -8.59 20.37
C GLY A 220 41.36 -10.05 20.73
N TYR A 221 42.10 -10.31 21.81
CA TYR A 221 42.46 -11.67 22.23
C TYR A 221 41.61 -12.24 23.38
N GLY A 222 40.68 -11.44 23.93
CA GLY A 222 39.71 -11.88 24.94
C GLY A 222 39.52 -10.87 26.07
N TRP A 223 38.50 -11.10 26.90
CA TRP A 223 38.22 -10.26 28.06
C TRP A 223 39.18 -10.56 29.21
N VAL A 224 39.89 -9.52 29.67
CA VAL A 224 40.78 -9.54 30.83
C VAL A 224 40.20 -8.64 31.91
N LYS A 225 39.91 -9.21 33.10
CA LYS A 225 39.71 -8.40 34.32
C LYS A 225 41.07 -8.18 34.97
N TYR A 226 41.50 -6.93 35.08
CA TYR A 226 42.76 -6.59 35.72
C TYR A 226 42.58 -6.10 37.16
N ASP A 227 41.45 -5.50 37.51
CA ASP A 227 41.17 -5.09 38.90
C ASP A 227 39.72 -5.33 39.37
N THR A 228 39.53 -5.39 40.69
CA THR A 228 38.26 -5.54 41.40
C THR A 228 38.32 -4.76 42.72
N VAL A 229 37.76 -3.55 42.72
CA VAL A 229 37.81 -2.62 43.86
C VAL A 229 36.55 -2.72 44.70
N VAL A 230 36.72 -2.98 46.00
CA VAL A 230 35.65 -3.00 46.99
C VAL A 230 35.66 -1.71 47.81
N VAL A 231 34.48 -1.11 48.02
CA VAL A 231 34.30 0.02 48.95
C VAL A 231 34.13 -0.54 50.37
N THR A 232 35.23 -0.89 51.01
CA THR A 232 35.29 -1.69 52.25
C THR A 232 34.72 -0.99 53.50
N ASN A 233 34.63 0.34 53.49
CA ASN A 233 34.10 1.16 54.58
C ASN A 233 32.57 1.33 54.56
N VAL A 234 31.84 0.64 53.66
CA VAL A 234 30.39 0.85 53.43
C VAL A 234 29.64 -0.49 53.42
N GLU A 235 29.13 -0.94 54.56
CA GLU A 235 28.25 -2.12 54.62
C GLU A 235 26.78 -1.77 54.34
N GLY A 236 26.04 -2.68 53.71
CA GLY A 236 24.61 -2.50 53.44
C GLY A 236 24.26 -1.33 52.51
N ALA A 237 25.09 -1.02 51.51
CA ALA A 237 24.77 -0.02 50.50
C ALA A 237 23.54 -0.42 49.66
N SER A 238 22.81 0.60 49.21
CA SER A 238 21.66 0.46 48.30
C SER A 238 21.85 1.33 47.06
N ASN A 239 21.06 1.11 46.01
CA ASN A 239 21.12 1.86 44.75
C ASN A 239 22.53 1.95 44.12
N VAL A 240 23.34 0.89 44.25
CA VAL A 240 24.69 0.83 43.67
C VAL A 240 24.61 0.74 42.15
N LYS A 241 24.77 1.88 41.46
CA LYS A 241 24.57 2.05 40.01
C LYS A 241 25.46 3.16 39.46
N PHE A 242 26.00 2.99 38.26
CA PHE A 242 26.47 4.14 37.50
C PHE A 242 25.27 5.00 37.10
N MET A 243 25.42 6.32 37.15
CA MET A 243 24.35 7.28 36.95
C MET A 243 24.80 8.43 36.06
N ILE A 244 24.03 8.64 35.00
CA ILE A 244 23.99 9.88 34.23
C ILE A 244 22.78 10.68 34.75
N ASN A 245 22.94 11.98 35.01
CA ASN A 245 21.85 12.85 35.51
C ASN A 245 22.08 14.31 35.09
N GLY A 246 21.30 14.78 34.10
CA GLY A 246 21.41 16.15 33.60
C GLY A 246 20.73 17.22 34.48
N ASN A 247 20.07 16.85 35.58
CA ASN A 247 19.35 17.82 36.42
C ASN A 247 20.27 18.53 37.41
N GLU A 248 21.38 17.92 37.82
CA GLU A 248 22.25 18.41 38.88
C GLU A 248 23.72 18.03 38.66
N TYR A 249 24.62 18.80 39.27
CA TYR A 249 26.03 18.47 39.37
C TYR A 249 26.28 17.54 40.57
N THR A 250 27.40 16.82 40.57
CA THR A 250 27.88 16.07 41.73
C THR A 250 28.17 17.00 42.92
N GLY A 251 28.41 16.43 44.11
CA GLY A 251 28.85 17.20 45.27
C GLY A 251 30.21 17.88 45.09
N TRP A 252 31.03 17.43 44.13
CA TRP A 252 32.27 18.08 43.69
C TRP A 252 32.03 19.26 42.73
N GLY A 253 30.85 19.33 42.12
CA GLY A 253 30.49 20.32 41.10
C GLY A 253 30.88 19.91 39.67
N THR A 254 31.15 18.61 39.45
CA THR A 254 31.34 17.93 38.16
C THR A 254 30.04 17.30 37.67
N PHE A 255 30.01 16.68 36.49
CA PHE A 255 28.80 16.11 35.92
C PHE A 255 28.47 14.73 36.52
N TYR A 256 27.19 14.35 36.47
CA TYR A 256 26.81 12.94 36.48
C TYR A 256 26.70 12.51 35.03
N ASP A 257 27.80 12.04 34.45
CA ASP A 257 27.88 11.64 33.05
C ASP A 257 28.54 10.25 32.89
N ALA A 258 28.57 9.81 31.63
CA ALA A 258 29.52 8.83 31.17
C ALA A 258 30.12 9.32 29.84
N GLU A 259 31.42 9.16 29.71
CA GLU A 259 32.19 9.67 28.57
C GLU A 259 33.27 8.65 28.16
N LEU A 260 33.49 8.51 26.85
CA LEU A 260 34.65 7.84 26.27
C LEU A 260 35.39 8.87 25.41
N VAL A 261 36.51 9.37 25.93
CA VAL A 261 37.20 10.54 25.38
C VAL A 261 38.69 10.31 25.13
N LEU A 262 39.19 10.95 24.08
CA LEU A 262 40.60 11.13 23.80
C LEU A 262 41.11 12.38 24.54
N GLY A 263 42.15 12.18 25.35
CA GLY A 263 42.87 13.22 26.08
C GLY A 263 44.39 13.12 25.88
N GLY A 264 45.13 14.07 26.45
CA GLY A 264 46.58 13.95 26.65
C GLY A 264 46.99 12.74 27.51
N ALA A 265 48.29 12.54 27.69
CA ALA A 265 48.81 11.30 28.28
C ALA A 265 48.36 10.99 29.72
N TYR A 266 48.37 12.00 30.60
CA TYR A 266 48.08 11.93 32.04
C TYR A 266 48.22 13.35 32.67
N GLY A 267 47.88 13.51 33.95
CA GLY A 267 48.21 14.69 34.78
C GLY A 267 47.59 16.03 34.34
N GLY A 268 46.47 16.03 33.61
CA GLY A 268 45.83 17.22 33.04
C GLY A 268 46.57 17.82 31.84
N LEU A 269 47.39 17.02 31.15
CA LEU A 269 48.18 17.49 30.00
C LEU A 269 47.33 17.57 28.71
N ASN A 270 47.79 18.38 27.75
CA ASN A 270 47.11 18.61 26.47
C ASN A 270 47.87 17.94 25.32
N ALA A 271 47.20 17.19 24.44
CA ALA A 271 47.83 16.67 23.21
C ALA A 271 47.45 17.46 21.94
N TYR A 272 48.45 17.72 21.10
CA TYR A 272 48.22 18.14 19.73
C TYR A 272 48.14 16.90 18.84
N VAL A 273 47.03 16.76 18.10
CA VAL A 273 46.85 15.64 17.16
C VAL A 273 47.31 16.06 15.75
N TYR A 274 48.19 15.25 15.16
CA TYR A 274 48.74 15.45 13.80
C TYR A 274 48.01 14.61 12.75
N SER A 275 47.57 13.41 13.12
CA SER A 275 46.66 12.58 12.33
C SER A 275 45.77 11.75 13.25
N ALA A 276 44.52 11.54 12.85
CA ALA A 276 43.57 10.69 13.54
C ALA A 276 42.55 10.15 12.53
N ASN A 277 42.23 8.87 12.69
CA ASN A 277 41.07 8.21 12.09
C ASN A 277 40.64 7.12 13.08
N ILE A 278 39.73 7.48 13.98
CA ILE A 278 39.32 6.64 15.12
C ILE A 278 37.80 6.61 15.18
N TYR A 279 37.21 5.45 15.40
CA TYR A 279 35.79 5.30 15.69
C TYR A 279 35.60 4.94 17.16
N MET A 280 34.66 5.60 17.85
CA MET A 280 34.31 5.28 19.23
C MET A 280 32.83 5.08 19.43
N ASN A 281 32.47 4.29 20.41
CA ASN A 281 31.09 4.06 20.79
C ASN A 281 31.00 3.80 22.30
N LEU A 282 29.94 4.33 22.91
CA LEU A 282 29.69 4.29 24.34
C LEU A 282 28.35 3.61 24.56
N GLU A 283 28.38 2.46 25.22
CA GLU A 283 27.21 1.64 25.48
C GLU A 283 26.98 1.46 26.96
N TYR A 284 25.71 1.40 27.37
CA TYR A 284 25.28 1.08 28.72
C TYR A 284 24.56 -0.26 28.74
N TRP A 285 24.61 -0.98 29.87
CA TRP A 285 23.75 -2.15 30.05
C TRP A 285 22.32 -1.69 30.34
N ASN A 286 21.41 -1.87 29.39
CA ASN A 286 20.00 -1.43 29.50
C ASN A 286 19.12 -2.37 30.35
N GLY A 287 19.65 -3.53 30.75
CA GLY A 287 18.90 -4.62 31.41
C GLY A 287 18.94 -5.93 30.62
N HIS A 288 19.04 -5.81 29.30
CA HIS A 288 18.90 -6.89 28.32
C HIS A 288 20.18 -7.11 27.50
N ASN A 289 20.79 -6.03 27.01
CA ASN A 289 22.00 -6.00 26.19
C ASN A 289 22.82 -4.73 26.48
N PHE A 290 23.99 -4.61 25.85
CA PHE A 290 24.67 -3.32 25.71
C PHE A 290 24.00 -2.53 24.60
N GLN A 291 23.65 -1.28 24.89
CA GLN A 291 22.97 -0.35 24.00
C GLN A 291 23.75 0.96 23.96
N THR A 292 23.99 1.47 22.76
CA THR A 292 24.58 2.81 22.55
C THR A 292 23.76 3.90 23.23
N VAL A 293 24.42 4.90 23.84
CA VAL A 293 23.74 6.06 24.46
C VAL A 293 22.81 6.77 23.47
N GLU A 294 21.60 7.11 23.92
CA GLU A 294 20.55 7.64 23.02
C GLU A 294 20.73 9.13 22.71
N ASN A 295 21.46 9.86 23.55
CA ASN A 295 21.91 11.22 23.29
C ASN A 295 23.42 11.27 23.49
N ALA A 296 24.13 11.95 22.59
CA ALA A 296 25.58 11.96 22.58
C ALA A 296 26.14 13.33 22.21
N TYR A 297 27.20 13.73 22.91
CA TYR A 297 27.98 14.93 22.68
C TYR A 297 29.40 14.57 22.27
N ASN A 298 30.05 15.43 21.49
CA ASN A 298 31.33 15.13 20.85
C ASN A 298 32.56 15.42 21.74
N PHE A 299 32.34 15.69 23.03
CA PHE A 299 33.33 16.12 24.00
C PHE A 299 32.93 15.76 25.43
N GLY A 300 33.92 15.48 26.26
CA GLY A 300 33.81 15.25 27.69
C GLY A 300 34.10 16.49 28.53
N SER A 301 33.96 16.35 29.85
CA SER A 301 34.09 17.47 30.80
C SER A 301 34.76 17.14 32.12
N ASP A 302 34.63 15.92 32.63
CA ASP A 302 35.08 15.63 34.00
C ASP A 302 36.59 15.37 34.09
N THR A 303 37.18 14.81 33.03
CA THR A 303 38.63 14.71 32.90
C THR A 303 39.28 16.03 32.51
N ALA A 304 40.50 16.25 33.02
CA ALA A 304 41.30 17.44 32.72
C ALA A 304 42.30 17.23 31.58
N GLU A 305 42.54 15.99 31.13
CA GLU A 305 43.33 15.76 29.91
C GLU A 305 42.57 16.26 28.68
N THR A 306 43.23 17.08 27.87
CA THR A 306 42.62 17.69 26.68
C THR A 306 43.35 17.28 25.41
N VAL A 307 42.67 17.43 24.28
CA VAL A 307 43.29 17.43 22.95
C VAL A 307 42.88 18.66 22.16
N GLN A 308 43.69 19.00 21.16
CA GLN A 308 43.45 20.06 20.19
C GLN A 308 43.81 19.60 18.78
N ASN A 309 43.23 20.26 17.78
CA ASN A 309 43.24 19.87 16.37
C ASN A 309 42.46 18.54 16.12
N VAL A 310 41.30 18.39 16.75
CA VAL A 310 40.45 17.19 16.69
C VAL A 310 38.99 17.51 16.34
N VAL A 311 38.55 17.15 15.13
CA VAL A 311 37.14 17.16 14.74
C VAL A 311 36.51 15.82 15.11
N VAL A 312 35.43 15.87 15.90
CA VAL A 312 34.60 14.69 16.19
C VAL A 312 33.21 14.87 15.60
N THR A 313 32.88 14.00 14.63
CA THR A 313 31.55 13.83 14.02
C THR A 313 30.96 12.49 14.44
N TYR A 314 29.84 12.08 13.84
CA TYR A 314 29.33 10.70 13.95
C TYR A 314 29.08 10.08 12.58
N THR A 315 28.95 8.76 12.58
CA THR A 315 28.49 7.92 11.47
C THR A 315 27.82 6.67 12.05
N ASP A 316 27.14 5.89 11.24
CA ASP A 316 26.82 4.51 11.58
C ASP A 316 27.99 3.57 11.22
N MET A 317 28.11 2.45 11.94
CA MET A 317 28.79 1.26 11.42
C MET A 317 27.97 0.74 10.23
N PRO A 318 28.45 0.83 8.98
CA PRO A 318 27.59 0.71 7.79
C PRO A 318 26.81 -0.62 7.71
N PHE A 319 27.40 -1.67 8.28
CA PHE A 319 26.81 -3.00 8.29
C PHE A 319 25.63 -3.12 9.25
N ASN A 320 25.75 -2.75 10.53
CA ASN A 320 24.74 -3.01 11.56
C ASN A 320 23.95 -1.77 12.01
N GLY A 321 24.36 -0.56 11.63
CA GLY A 321 23.66 0.66 11.98
C GLY A 321 24.00 1.26 13.35
N THR A 322 24.90 0.64 14.11
CA THR A 322 25.30 1.14 15.43
C THR A 322 25.96 2.51 15.29
N LEU A 323 25.48 3.49 16.05
CA LEU A 323 25.99 4.87 16.01
C LEU A 323 27.37 4.96 16.67
N VAL A 324 28.33 5.55 15.97
CA VAL A 324 29.71 5.72 16.45
C VAL A 324 30.14 7.17 16.24
N SER A 325 30.93 7.72 17.16
CA SER A 325 31.67 8.95 16.87
C SER A 325 32.85 8.62 15.94
N HIS A 326 33.20 9.58 15.07
CA HIS A 326 34.33 9.51 14.16
C HIS A 326 35.26 10.69 14.43
N ILE A 327 36.48 10.37 14.87
CA ILE A 327 37.51 11.33 15.24
C ILE A 327 38.50 11.49 14.10
N THR A 328 38.68 12.73 13.65
CA THR A 328 39.61 13.13 12.59
C THR A 328 40.38 14.40 12.98
N THR A 329 41.43 14.73 12.22
CA THR A 329 42.28 15.89 12.51
C THR A 329 41.75 17.18 11.87
N GLY A 330 41.69 18.26 12.65
CA GLY A 330 41.28 19.59 12.22
C GLY A 330 40.70 20.39 13.39
N THR A 331 40.44 21.69 13.23
CA THR A 331 39.85 22.49 14.32
C THR A 331 38.38 22.12 14.56
N GLY A 332 38.11 21.39 15.65
CA GLY A 332 36.78 20.98 16.06
C GLY A 332 35.98 22.07 16.79
N SER A 333 34.69 21.79 16.95
CA SER A 333 33.75 22.58 17.76
C SER A 333 32.96 21.65 18.68
N LEU A 334 32.74 22.07 19.92
CA LEU A 334 31.99 21.29 20.91
C LEU A 334 30.49 21.32 20.58
N GLY A 335 29.81 20.18 20.64
CA GLY A 335 28.40 20.07 20.25
C GLY A 335 27.81 18.68 20.35
N VAL A 336 26.56 18.58 19.89
CA VAL A 336 25.79 17.32 19.81
C VAL A 336 26.31 16.46 18.66
N LEU A 337 26.43 15.15 18.89
CA LEU A 337 26.55 14.14 17.86
C LEU A 337 25.15 13.71 17.40
N TRP A 338 24.38 13.04 18.26
CA TRP A 338 23.01 12.61 17.99
C TRP A 338 22.11 12.76 19.21
N GLU A 339 20.80 12.65 18.95
CA GLU A 339 19.73 12.81 19.94
C GLU A 339 18.68 11.73 19.73
N GLN A 340 18.01 11.30 20.80
CA GLN A 340 16.99 10.24 20.79
C GLN A 340 15.84 10.48 19.79
N ASN A 341 15.56 11.75 19.46
CA ASN A 341 14.52 12.15 18.52
C ASN A 341 14.96 12.06 17.04
N ASN A 342 16.22 11.72 16.76
CA ASN A 342 16.83 11.64 15.42
C ASN A 342 17.35 10.24 15.07
N ILE A 343 17.19 9.25 15.98
CA ILE A 343 17.70 7.88 15.84
C ILE A 343 16.53 6.87 15.82
N LEU A 344 16.81 5.61 15.50
CA LEU A 344 15.88 4.49 15.68
C LEU A 344 16.18 3.80 17.02
N ASN A 345 15.24 3.87 17.95
CA ASN A 345 15.24 3.09 19.18
C ASN A 345 14.44 1.80 18.95
N LEU A 346 15.11 0.73 18.54
CA LEU A 346 14.49 -0.54 18.18
C LEU A 346 14.46 -1.50 19.38
N THR A 347 13.25 -1.90 19.80
CA THR A 347 13.02 -3.04 20.70
C THR A 347 12.70 -4.28 19.86
N VAL A 348 13.41 -5.38 20.12
CA VAL A 348 13.19 -6.69 19.50
C VAL A 348 12.70 -7.68 20.56
N ASP A 349 11.46 -8.11 20.45
CA ASP A 349 10.89 -9.23 21.20
C ASP A 349 11.41 -10.55 20.60
N THR A 350 12.35 -11.19 21.30
CA THR A 350 13.18 -12.25 20.69
C THR A 350 12.54 -13.65 20.74
N GLY A 351 11.45 -13.81 21.51
CA GLY A 351 10.78 -15.10 21.73
C GLY A 351 11.56 -16.12 22.56
N ILE A 352 12.78 -15.80 23.04
CA ILE A 352 13.62 -16.68 23.87
C ILE A 352 14.25 -15.91 25.03
N SER A 353 14.57 -16.57 26.14
CA SER A 353 15.11 -15.89 27.32
C SER A 353 16.49 -15.25 27.12
N SER A 354 17.32 -15.79 26.22
CA SER A 354 18.71 -15.35 26.02
C SER A 354 19.28 -15.89 24.72
N GLY A 355 20.17 -15.13 24.09
CA GLY A 355 20.78 -15.51 22.82
C GLY A 355 21.72 -14.43 22.30
N TYR A 356 21.78 -14.30 20.98
CA TYR A 356 22.33 -13.11 20.33
C TYR A 356 21.48 -12.73 19.12
N ILE A 357 21.48 -11.44 18.82
CA ILE A 357 20.89 -10.92 17.58
C ILE A 357 21.99 -10.54 16.60
N LEU A 358 21.67 -10.65 15.32
CA LEU A 358 22.37 -9.99 14.23
C LEU A 358 21.42 -8.96 13.62
N VAL A 359 21.85 -7.71 13.61
CA VAL A 359 21.17 -6.61 12.93
C VAL A 359 22.04 -6.20 11.76
N TYR A 360 21.45 -6.05 10.57
CA TYR A 360 22.16 -5.43 9.47
C TYR A 360 21.29 -4.62 8.51
N ASN A 361 21.92 -3.57 7.99
CA ASN A 361 21.39 -2.62 7.05
C ASN A 361 21.02 -3.31 5.73
N MET A 362 19.75 -3.24 5.34
CA MET A 362 19.20 -3.93 4.16
C MET A 362 19.72 -3.39 2.82
N THR A 363 20.62 -2.39 2.82
CA THR A 363 21.41 -2.04 1.63
C THR A 363 22.44 -3.13 1.28
N TYR A 364 22.85 -3.95 2.27
CA TYR A 364 23.72 -5.10 2.09
C TYR A 364 22.92 -6.41 1.92
N THR A 365 23.51 -7.37 1.21
CA THR A 365 22.93 -8.71 1.06
C THR A 365 23.29 -9.57 2.28
N TYR A 366 22.36 -10.41 2.74
CA TYR A 366 22.61 -11.37 3.79
C TYR A 366 23.86 -12.24 3.52
N SER A 367 24.72 -12.40 4.52
CA SER A 367 25.76 -13.43 4.55
C SER A 367 25.81 -14.09 5.94
N PRO A 368 25.95 -15.43 6.03
CA PRO A 368 26.17 -16.11 7.30
C PRO A 368 27.53 -15.81 7.96
N SER A 369 28.43 -15.09 7.27
CA SER A 369 29.78 -14.77 7.76
C SER A 369 29.86 -13.62 8.78
N TYR A 370 28.73 -13.03 9.19
CA TYR A 370 28.68 -11.81 10.00
C TYR A 370 28.61 -12.03 11.52
N THR A 371 28.95 -13.23 12.01
CA THR A 371 28.90 -13.61 13.44
C THR A 371 29.81 -12.76 14.35
N GLN A 372 30.74 -11.98 13.79
CA GLN A 372 31.56 -11.02 14.53
C GLN A 372 30.75 -9.82 15.09
N PHE A 373 29.61 -9.49 14.49
CA PHE A 373 28.74 -8.38 14.91
C PHE A 373 27.55 -8.83 15.77
N LYS A 374 27.69 -9.96 16.46
CA LYS A 374 26.65 -10.50 17.35
C LYS A 374 26.45 -9.59 18.57
N ILE A 375 25.21 -9.20 18.84
CA ILE A 375 24.83 -8.46 20.04
C ILE A 375 24.19 -9.47 21.00
N PRO A 376 24.85 -9.87 22.11
CA PRO A 376 24.28 -10.79 23.08
C PRO A 376 23.14 -10.13 23.85
N PHE A 377 22.10 -10.90 24.18
CA PHE A 377 20.96 -10.42 24.95
C PHE A 377 20.47 -11.43 26.00
N ASN A 378 19.74 -10.93 27.00
CA ASN A 378 19.12 -11.68 28.08
C ASN A 378 17.76 -11.04 28.47
N GLY A 379 16.90 -11.80 29.14
CA GLY A 379 15.61 -11.32 29.64
C GLY A 379 14.46 -11.28 28.65
N GLY A 380 14.61 -11.82 27.43
CA GLY A 380 13.52 -11.91 26.43
C GLY A 380 13.57 -10.88 25.30
N GLU A 381 14.17 -9.72 25.56
CA GLU A 381 14.18 -8.57 24.65
C GLU A 381 15.63 -8.20 24.24
N ALA A 382 15.76 -7.36 23.23
CA ALA A 382 16.98 -6.61 22.93
C ALA A 382 16.61 -5.20 22.46
N ILE A 383 17.20 -4.16 23.04
CA ILE A 383 16.89 -2.75 22.78
C ILE A 383 18.14 -2.06 22.21
N LEU A 384 18.00 -1.37 21.08
CA LEU A 384 19.10 -0.83 20.28
C LEU A 384 18.86 0.62 19.89
N ALA A 385 19.92 1.43 19.96
CA ALA A 385 19.98 2.76 19.36
C ALA A 385 20.76 2.68 18.03
N LEU A 386 20.08 2.92 16.91
CA LEU A 386 20.57 2.73 15.55
C LEU A 386 20.34 3.98 14.69
N GLU A 387 21.11 4.13 13.62
CA GLU A 387 20.83 5.10 12.56
C GLU A 387 19.45 4.81 11.89
N PRO A 388 18.64 5.81 11.50
CA PRO A 388 17.35 5.56 10.86
C PRO A 388 17.44 4.98 9.44
N THR A 389 17.65 3.67 9.30
CA THR A 389 17.56 2.93 8.03
C THR A 389 16.70 1.66 8.10
N ASN A 390 16.64 0.89 7.00
CA ASN A 390 15.93 -0.38 6.97
C ASN A 390 16.86 -1.50 7.46
N TYR A 391 16.42 -2.31 8.42
CA TYR A 391 17.21 -3.38 9.03
C TYR A 391 16.57 -4.76 8.86
N ALA A 392 17.42 -5.76 8.62
CA ALA A 392 17.11 -7.16 8.83
C ALA A 392 17.53 -7.55 10.25
N ILE A 393 16.61 -8.18 10.99
CA ILE A 393 16.82 -8.64 12.37
C ILE A 393 16.79 -10.15 12.35
N LEU A 394 17.81 -10.81 12.91
CA LEU A 394 17.88 -12.26 13.03
C LEU A 394 18.26 -12.64 14.47
N VAL A 395 17.38 -13.40 15.12
CA VAL A 395 17.56 -13.85 16.51
C VAL A 395 18.08 -15.29 16.52
N TYR A 396 19.19 -15.51 17.21
CA TYR A 396 19.79 -16.83 17.39
C TYR A 396 19.82 -17.22 18.86
N ASN A 397 19.57 -18.50 19.16
CA ASN A 397 19.80 -19.04 20.50
C ASN A 397 21.31 -19.25 20.77
N SER A 398 21.65 -19.58 22.03
CA SER A 398 23.03 -19.83 22.46
C SER A 398 23.76 -20.97 21.72
N ASN A 399 23.02 -21.85 21.02
CA ASN A 399 23.57 -22.92 20.19
C ASN A 399 23.83 -22.48 18.73
N GLY A 400 23.57 -21.22 18.39
CA GLY A 400 23.70 -20.69 17.02
C GLY A 400 22.56 -21.10 16.08
N GLN A 401 21.41 -21.52 16.60
CA GLN A 401 20.23 -21.85 15.81
C GLN A 401 19.34 -20.62 15.62
N LEU A 402 18.93 -20.36 14.37
CA LEU A 402 18.06 -19.24 14.01
C LEU A 402 16.62 -19.49 14.49
N ILE A 403 16.15 -18.64 15.40
CA ILE A 403 14.83 -18.73 16.05
C ILE A 403 13.77 -17.97 15.28
N GLY A 404 14.13 -16.82 14.73
CA GLY A 404 13.24 -16.04 13.89
C GLY A 404 13.94 -14.84 13.27
N GLU A 405 13.27 -14.27 12.27
CA GLU A 405 13.70 -13.08 11.56
C GLU A 405 12.57 -12.04 11.49
N ALA A 406 12.95 -10.79 11.26
CA ALA A 406 12.05 -9.69 10.90
C ALA A 406 12.74 -8.74 9.92
N ASN A 407 11.96 -7.94 9.20
CA ASN A 407 12.45 -6.68 8.65
C ASN A 407 11.82 -5.48 9.38
N VAL A 408 12.62 -4.45 9.58
CA VAL A 408 12.23 -3.18 10.20
C VAL A 408 12.47 -2.11 9.16
N LEU A 409 11.43 -1.42 8.74
CA LEU A 409 11.52 -0.33 7.77
C LEU A 409 11.56 1.02 8.49
N ARG A 410 12.33 1.96 7.92
CA ARG A 410 12.67 3.28 8.49
C ARG A 410 11.54 3.93 9.29
N THR A 411 11.75 4.04 10.59
CA THR A 411 11.10 5.03 11.45
C THR A 411 12.15 5.66 12.37
N VAL A 412 11.96 6.95 12.67
CA VAL A 412 12.71 7.68 13.70
C VAL A 412 11.91 7.60 14.99
N GLY A 413 12.59 7.50 16.13
CA GLY A 413 11.98 7.25 17.44
C GLY A 413 11.88 5.77 17.77
N SER A 414 10.96 5.42 18.66
CA SER A 414 10.81 4.04 19.16
C SER A 414 10.00 3.15 18.21
N TYR A 415 10.51 1.95 17.93
CA TYR A 415 9.82 0.89 17.19
C TYR A 415 9.98 -0.45 17.90
N THR A 416 8.94 -1.28 17.89
CA THR A 416 8.96 -2.63 18.47
C THR A 416 8.63 -3.66 17.40
N THR A 417 9.37 -4.77 17.36
CA THR A 417 9.09 -5.93 16.50
C THR A 417 9.29 -7.22 17.28
N ASP A 418 8.41 -8.20 17.08
CA ASP A 418 8.76 -9.59 17.36
C ASP A 418 9.62 -10.16 16.21
N VAL A 419 9.96 -11.45 16.31
CA VAL A 419 10.51 -12.27 15.22
C VAL A 419 9.74 -13.58 15.04
N THR A 420 9.79 -14.16 13.85
CA THR A 420 9.31 -15.53 13.60
C THR A 420 10.11 -16.19 12.49
N GLN A 421 10.12 -17.52 12.38
CA GLN A 421 10.78 -18.18 11.25
C GLN A 421 10.02 -17.87 9.96
N PHE A 422 10.65 -17.11 9.08
CA PHE A 422 10.08 -16.70 7.81
C PHE A 422 9.67 -17.91 6.99
N ASN A 423 8.38 -18.02 6.73
CA ASN A 423 7.82 -19.13 5.99
C ASN A 423 6.67 -18.66 5.09
N ILE A 424 6.50 -19.35 3.96
CA ILE A 424 5.39 -19.16 3.04
C ILE A 424 4.77 -20.52 2.73
N ILE A 425 3.46 -20.60 2.92
CA ILE A 425 2.65 -21.80 2.72
C ILE A 425 1.61 -21.44 1.67
N VAL A 426 1.41 -22.30 0.69
CA VAL A 426 0.34 -22.16 -0.32
C VAL A 426 -0.67 -23.28 -0.14
N SER A 427 -1.97 -22.96 -0.27
CA SER A 427 -3.04 -23.95 -0.07
C SER A 427 -3.01 -25.11 -1.08
N ASN A 428 -2.43 -24.87 -2.27
CA ASN A 428 -2.26 -25.92 -3.27
C ASN A 428 -1.01 -25.71 -4.14
N THR A 429 -0.16 -26.74 -4.25
CA THR A 429 1.04 -26.77 -5.11
C THR A 429 0.81 -27.45 -6.46
N SER A 430 -0.40 -27.97 -6.75
CA SER A 430 -0.74 -28.56 -8.05
C SER A 430 -2.12 -28.12 -8.54
N ILE A 431 -2.13 -27.33 -9.62
CA ILE A 431 -3.32 -26.66 -10.13
C ILE A 431 -3.64 -27.20 -11.51
N ARG A 432 -4.91 -27.56 -11.73
CA ARG A 432 -5.39 -28.03 -13.03
C ARG A 432 -6.30 -26.98 -13.63
N LEU A 433 -5.91 -26.44 -14.79
CA LEU A 433 -6.70 -25.48 -15.55
C LEU A 433 -6.96 -26.01 -16.97
N HIS A 434 -7.96 -25.42 -17.60
CA HIS A 434 -8.13 -25.50 -19.05
C HIS A 434 -7.55 -24.22 -19.71
N PRO A 435 -7.23 -24.24 -21.01
CA PRO A 435 -6.93 -23.02 -21.74
C PRO A 435 -8.06 -21.98 -21.57
N ASN A 436 -7.68 -20.73 -21.34
CA ASN A 436 -8.56 -19.58 -21.10
C ASN A 436 -9.43 -19.75 -19.84
N SER A 437 -8.81 -20.11 -18.71
CA SER A 437 -9.44 -20.16 -17.38
C SER A 437 -8.48 -19.70 -16.27
N SER A 438 -8.98 -19.53 -15.05
CA SER A 438 -8.23 -19.03 -13.89
C SER A 438 -8.43 -19.88 -12.63
N ALA A 439 -7.49 -19.75 -11.69
CA ALA A 439 -7.55 -20.35 -10.35
C ALA A 439 -7.16 -19.32 -9.28
N LEU A 440 -7.64 -19.54 -8.06
CA LEU A 440 -7.25 -18.84 -6.84
C LEU A 440 -6.38 -19.77 -5.99
N ILE A 441 -5.39 -19.20 -5.30
CA ILE A 441 -4.47 -19.92 -4.41
C ILE A 441 -4.32 -19.08 -3.16
N ASP A 442 -4.74 -19.60 -2.01
CA ASP A 442 -4.52 -18.93 -0.74
C ASP A 442 -3.04 -19.07 -0.37
N ILE A 443 -2.43 -17.94 -0.03
CA ILE A 443 -1.06 -17.86 0.46
C ILE A 443 -1.13 -17.43 1.92
N THR A 444 -0.41 -18.16 2.77
CA THR A 444 -0.20 -17.84 4.18
C THR A 444 1.28 -17.57 4.39
N ILE A 445 1.59 -16.42 5.00
CA ILE A 445 2.96 -15.97 5.24
C ILE A 445 3.15 -15.81 6.74
N ASN A 446 4.18 -16.42 7.30
CA ASN A 446 4.63 -16.19 8.66
C ASN A 446 5.88 -15.30 8.57
N ALA A 447 5.79 -14.07 9.05
CA ALA A 447 6.85 -13.06 8.99
C ALA A 447 6.54 -11.89 9.92
N TYR A 448 7.54 -11.06 10.19
CA TYR A 448 7.36 -9.70 10.70
C TYR A 448 8.01 -8.72 9.73
N GLY A 449 7.22 -7.79 9.20
CA GLY A 449 7.62 -6.80 8.19
C GLY A 449 7.11 -7.07 6.77
N ASP A 450 7.67 -6.33 5.80
CA ASP A 450 7.25 -6.36 4.38
C ASP A 450 7.84 -7.54 3.60
N VAL A 451 7.00 -8.45 3.11
CA VAL A 451 7.42 -9.56 2.26
C VAL A 451 7.19 -9.22 0.79
N LYS A 452 8.27 -9.18 0.01
CA LYS A 452 8.23 -8.95 -1.44
C LYS A 452 8.00 -10.26 -2.19
N ILE A 453 6.96 -10.32 -3.00
CA ILE A 453 6.63 -11.49 -3.81
C ILE A 453 7.06 -11.26 -5.26
N ASN A 454 7.89 -12.13 -5.80
CA ASN A 454 8.23 -12.18 -7.22
C ASN A 454 7.82 -13.53 -7.80
N ILE A 455 6.92 -13.54 -8.79
CA ILE A 455 6.40 -14.77 -9.38
C ILE A 455 6.89 -14.90 -10.82
N LEU A 456 7.62 -15.99 -11.09
CA LEU A 456 8.02 -16.38 -12.43
C LEU A 456 6.95 -17.30 -13.02
N THR A 457 6.33 -16.86 -14.11
CA THR A 457 5.30 -17.61 -14.84
C THR A 457 5.78 -17.97 -16.26
N PRO A 458 5.25 -19.05 -16.87
CA PRO A 458 5.49 -19.36 -18.28
C PRO A 458 4.76 -18.36 -19.20
N THR A 459 5.22 -18.24 -20.44
CA THR A 459 4.52 -17.47 -21.49
C THR A 459 3.07 -17.93 -21.63
N GLY A 460 2.13 -16.97 -21.60
CA GLY A 460 0.68 -17.24 -21.61
C GLY A 460 0.05 -17.33 -20.22
N VAL A 461 0.81 -17.20 -19.13
CA VAL A 461 0.29 -17.15 -17.75
C VAL A 461 0.57 -15.80 -17.12
N THR A 462 -0.49 -15.13 -16.66
CA THR A 462 -0.43 -13.89 -15.88
C THR A 462 -0.97 -14.11 -14.47
N TYR A 463 -0.66 -13.20 -13.55
CA TYR A 463 -1.06 -13.31 -12.14
C TYR A 463 -1.47 -11.96 -11.54
N ASN A 464 -2.14 -12.02 -10.39
CA ASN A 464 -2.44 -10.88 -9.52
C ASN A 464 -2.30 -11.28 -8.05
N ILE A 465 -1.61 -10.44 -7.26
CA ILE A 465 -1.34 -10.59 -5.81
C ILE A 465 -0.94 -9.22 -5.25
N GLU A 466 -1.13 -8.96 -3.95
CA GLU A 466 -0.55 -7.80 -3.27
C GLU A 466 0.99 -7.93 -3.17
N ASN A 467 1.72 -6.82 -3.29
CA ASN A 467 3.18 -6.82 -3.27
C ASN A 467 3.76 -5.40 -3.02
N PRO A 468 4.53 -5.17 -1.93
CA PRO A 468 4.82 -6.11 -0.84
C PRO A 468 3.58 -6.42 0.00
N ILE A 469 3.62 -7.51 0.75
CA ILE A 469 2.62 -7.89 1.76
C ILE A 469 3.22 -7.60 3.13
N TYR A 470 2.66 -6.66 3.89
CA TYR A 470 3.05 -6.43 5.28
C TYR A 470 2.48 -7.53 6.18
N VAL A 471 3.33 -8.12 7.03
CA VAL A 471 2.96 -9.21 7.93
C VAL A 471 3.36 -8.87 9.36
N ASN A 472 2.47 -9.19 10.32
CA ASN A 472 2.73 -9.07 11.75
C ASN A 472 2.42 -10.43 12.41
N GLY A 473 3.41 -11.32 12.44
CA GLY A 473 3.27 -12.71 12.87
C GLY A 473 2.78 -13.64 11.76
N GLN A 474 1.50 -13.53 11.40
CA GLN A 474 0.86 -14.33 10.34
C GLN A 474 -0.06 -13.45 9.48
N GLY A 475 0.07 -13.57 8.16
CA GLY A 475 -0.73 -12.85 7.17
C GLY A 475 -1.18 -13.77 6.03
N THR A 476 -2.19 -13.34 5.28
CA THR A 476 -2.76 -14.13 4.17
C THR A 476 -3.16 -13.24 2.99
N ASP A 477 -2.91 -13.71 1.76
CA ASP A 477 -3.40 -13.08 0.52
C ASP A 477 -3.77 -14.16 -0.52
N ILE A 478 -4.47 -13.78 -1.59
CA ILE A 478 -4.97 -14.68 -2.64
C ILE A 478 -4.26 -14.42 -3.96
N LEU A 479 -3.36 -15.33 -4.34
CA LEU A 479 -2.74 -15.35 -5.65
C LEU A 479 -3.75 -15.84 -6.71
N THR A 480 -4.12 -14.96 -7.63
CA THR A 480 -4.93 -15.33 -8.80
C THR A 480 -4.04 -15.63 -9.99
N ILE A 481 -4.23 -16.79 -10.63
CA ILE A 481 -3.51 -17.22 -11.84
C ILE A 481 -4.47 -17.27 -13.03
N TYR A 482 -4.07 -16.71 -14.17
CA TYR A 482 -4.83 -16.74 -15.42
C TYR A 482 -4.03 -17.48 -16.51
N ALA A 483 -4.63 -18.51 -17.13
CA ALA A 483 -4.01 -19.30 -18.19
C ALA A 483 -4.61 -18.92 -19.55
N SER A 484 -3.94 -18.02 -20.29
CA SER A 484 -4.42 -17.45 -21.56
C SER A 484 -3.57 -17.94 -22.73
N GLN A 485 -4.19 -18.59 -23.72
CA GLN A 485 -3.51 -19.09 -24.94
C GLN A 485 -2.30 -20.03 -24.70
N ILE A 486 -2.23 -20.68 -23.53
CA ILE A 486 -1.20 -21.67 -23.19
C ILE A 486 -1.65 -23.09 -23.62
N PRO A 487 -0.81 -23.88 -24.32
CA PRO A 487 -1.19 -25.23 -24.77
C PRO A 487 -1.28 -26.24 -23.61
N PRO A 488 -1.88 -27.43 -23.85
CA PRO A 488 -1.89 -28.51 -22.88
C PRO A 488 -0.47 -28.99 -22.52
N GLY A 489 -0.21 -29.17 -21.23
CA GLY A 489 1.13 -29.46 -20.72
C GLY A 489 1.24 -29.25 -19.22
N THR A 490 2.45 -29.40 -18.68
CA THR A 490 2.77 -29.10 -17.28
C THR A 490 3.85 -28.04 -17.23
N TYR A 491 3.61 -26.99 -16.47
CA TYR A 491 4.47 -25.80 -16.39
C TYR A 491 4.78 -25.45 -14.93
N PRO A 492 6.02 -25.05 -14.62
CA PRO A 492 6.36 -24.52 -13.31
C PRO A 492 5.89 -23.07 -13.17
N ILE A 493 5.31 -22.74 -12.02
CA ILE A 493 5.21 -21.38 -11.50
C ILE A 493 6.09 -21.33 -10.26
N ILE A 494 6.99 -20.35 -10.19
CA ILE A 494 7.94 -20.20 -9.07
C ILE A 494 7.58 -18.93 -8.32
N ILE A 495 7.10 -19.07 -7.09
CA ILE A 495 6.94 -17.95 -6.15
C ILE A 495 8.26 -17.81 -5.40
N ASN A 496 8.90 -16.64 -5.54
CA ASN A 496 10.05 -16.24 -4.75
C ASN A 496 9.61 -15.14 -3.78
N ALA A 497 9.41 -15.50 -2.51
CA ALA A 497 9.03 -14.58 -1.45
C ALA A 497 10.27 -14.16 -0.65
N SER A 498 10.57 -12.86 -0.60
CA SER A 498 11.77 -12.30 0.01
C SER A 498 11.42 -11.36 1.15
N LEU A 499 11.93 -11.62 2.34
CA LEU A 499 11.76 -10.75 3.51
C LEU A 499 12.82 -9.64 3.52
N PHE A 500 14.07 -9.95 3.15
CA PHE A 500 15.14 -8.96 2.97
C PHE A 500 16.20 -9.46 1.97
N PRO A 501 17.06 -8.58 1.40
CA PRO A 501 17.99 -8.96 0.34
C PRO A 501 18.89 -10.15 0.69
N GLY A 502 18.82 -11.20 -0.14
CA GLY A 502 19.51 -12.47 0.07
C GLY A 502 18.76 -13.51 0.89
N PHE A 503 17.64 -13.15 1.53
CA PHE A 503 16.85 -14.04 2.39
C PHE A 503 15.43 -14.20 1.86
N TYR A 504 15.20 -15.35 1.23
CA TYR A 504 13.98 -15.65 0.51
C TYR A 504 13.61 -17.13 0.61
N LYS A 505 12.33 -17.43 0.36
CA LYS A 505 11.79 -18.78 0.24
C LYS A 505 11.23 -18.96 -1.17
N ILE A 506 11.52 -20.11 -1.77
CA ILE A 506 10.94 -20.50 -3.06
C ILE A 506 9.86 -21.55 -2.83
N VAL A 507 8.68 -21.30 -3.39
CA VAL A 507 7.59 -22.29 -3.52
C VAL A 507 7.36 -22.56 -4.99
N ASN A 508 7.43 -23.84 -5.37
CA ASN A 508 7.15 -24.31 -6.72
C ASN A 508 5.71 -24.81 -6.81
N ILE A 509 4.95 -24.25 -7.75
CA ILE A 509 3.59 -24.68 -8.09
C ILE A 509 3.61 -25.33 -9.47
N THR A 510 2.96 -26.47 -9.58
CA THR A 510 2.81 -27.22 -10.82
C THR A 510 1.47 -26.86 -11.47
N LEU A 511 1.51 -26.08 -12.55
CA LEU A 511 0.33 -25.79 -13.37
C LEU A 511 0.20 -26.85 -14.47
N THR A 512 -0.82 -27.70 -14.39
CA THR A 512 -1.18 -28.62 -15.46
C THR A 512 -2.34 -28.06 -16.27
N ILE A 513 -2.07 -27.73 -17.53
CA ILE A 513 -3.10 -27.38 -18.51
C ILE A 513 -3.61 -28.69 -19.12
N ILE A 514 -4.84 -29.08 -18.77
CA ILE A 514 -5.47 -30.30 -19.31
C ILE A 514 -6.36 -29.97 -20.52
N PRO A 515 -6.30 -30.76 -21.60
CA PRO A 515 -7.20 -30.57 -22.74
C PRO A 515 -8.65 -30.90 -22.31
N ARG A 516 -9.62 -30.23 -22.92
CA ARG A 516 -11.03 -30.56 -22.74
C ARG A 516 -11.36 -31.80 -23.57
N TYR A 517 -12.08 -32.74 -22.95
CA TYR A 517 -12.60 -33.94 -23.60
C TYR A 517 -14.12 -33.90 -23.56
N TYR A 518 -14.74 -34.35 -24.64
CA TYR A 518 -16.18 -34.48 -24.76
C TYR A 518 -16.56 -35.96 -24.94
N PHE A 519 -17.71 -36.34 -24.40
CA PHE A 519 -18.30 -37.64 -24.68
C PHE A 519 -19.09 -37.52 -25.98
N VAL A 520 -18.85 -38.45 -26.91
CA VAL A 520 -19.48 -38.47 -28.23
C VAL A 520 -20.04 -39.87 -28.46
N ILE A 521 -21.32 -39.94 -28.79
CA ILE A 521 -21.99 -41.20 -29.12
C ILE A 521 -22.21 -41.21 -30.63
N PHE A 522 -21.69 -42.24 -31.31
CA PHE A 522 -21.99 -42.53 -32.70
C PHE A 522 -23.06 -43.62 -32.72
N GLU A 523 -24.21 -43.33 -33.30
CA GLU A 523 -25.34 -44.24 -33.40
C GLU A 523 -25.73 -44.43 -34.86
N TYR A 524 -26.00 -45.67 -35.27
CA TYR A 524 -26.49 -45.94 -36.62
C TYR A 524 -27.68 -46.88 -36.66
N ASN A 525 -28.59 -46.61 -37.58
CA ASN A 525 -29.73 -47.46 -37.88
C ASN A 525 -29.68 -47.98 -39.33
N VAL A 526 -30.47 -49.01 -39.63
CA VAL A 526 -30.59 -49.61 -40.97
C VAL A 526 -32.06 -49.66 -41.36
N ILE A 527 -32.38 -49.19 -42.56
CA ILE A 527 -33.69 -49.27 -43.19
C ILE A 527 -33.59 -50.32 -44.30
N GLY A 528 -34.32 -51.43 -44.12
CA GLY A 528 -34.16 -52.66 -44.90
C GLY A 528 -33.59 -53.80 -44.05
N GLN A 529 -32.99 -54.79 -44.69
CA GLN A 529 -32.33 -55.91 -44.03
C GLN A 529 -31.03 -55.50 -43.31
N PRO A 530 -30.55 -56.27 -42.31
CA PRO A 530 -29.33 -55.93 -41.56
C PRO A 530 -28.07 -55.83 -42.45
N LEU A 531 -27.14 -54.95 -42.05
CA LEU A 531 -25.85 -54.78 -42.74
C LEU A 531 -25.04 -56.10 -42.79
N PRO A 532 -24.35 -56.41 -43.90
CA PRO A 532 -23.49 -57.59 -44.01
C PRO A 532 -22.16 -57.46 -43.23
N GLN A 533 -21.76 -56.24 -42.85
CA GLN A 533 -20.63 -55.96 -41.96
C GLN A 533 -20.83 -54.62 -41.24
N SER A 534 -20.15 -54.42 -40.10
CA SER A 534 -20.13 -53.14 -39.38
C SER A 534 -19.47 -52.01 -40.21
N PRO A 535 -20.00 -50.77 -40.17
CA PRO A 535 -19.35 -49.60 -40.76
C PRO A 535 -18.01 -49.26 -40.08
N GLN A 536 -17.08 -48.67 -40.84
CA GLN A 536 -15.85 -48.07 -40.29
C GLN A 536 -16.00 -46.57 -40.00
N ILE A 537 -15.29 -46.09 -38.98
CA ILE A 537 -15.06 -44.66 -38.70
C ILE A 537 -13.56 -44.39 -38.56
N THR A 538 -13.10 -43.28 -39.11
CA THR A 538 -11.75 -42.72 -38.99
C THR A 538 -11.80 -41.46 -38.13
N LEU A 539 -10.82 -41.26 -37.26
CA LEU A 539 -10.69 -40.14 -36.32
C LEU A 539 -9.30 -39.51 -36.47
N GLU A 540 -9.26 -38.20 -36.69
CA GLU A 540 -8.03 -37.39 -36.67
C GLU A 540 -8.04 -36.50 -35.42
N PHE A 541 -7.04 -36.67 -34.56
CA PHE A 541 -6.92 -35.96 -33.29
C PHE A 541 -6.19 -34.60 -33.46
N PRO A 542 -6.36 -33.61 -32.55
CA PRO A 542 -5.70 -32.30 -32.64
C PRO A 542 -4.17 -32.31 -32.69
N ASN A 543 -3.54 -33.44 -32.35
CA ASN A 543 -2.10 -33.70 -32.48
C ASN A 543 -1.73 -34.33 -33.85
N GLN A 544 -2.63 -34.32 -34.83
CA GLN A 544 -2.48 -34.87 -36.19
C GLN A 544 -2.33 -36.41 -36.26
N THR A 545 -2.61 -37.15 -35.18
CA THR A 545 -2.65 -38.63 -35.25
C THR A 545 -4.01 -39.12 -35.75
N ILE A 546 -4.01 -40.17 -36.57
CA ILE A 546 -5.22 -40.74 -37.21
C ILE A 546 -5.43 -42.19 -36.73
N THR A 547 -6.68 -42.62 -36.56
CA THR A 547 -7.06 -44.00 -36.18
C THR A 547 -8.40 -44.39 -36.80
N THR A 548 -8.56 -45.66 -37.20
CA THR A 548 -9.81 -46.21 -37.74
C THR A 548 -10.32 -47.36 -36.89
N ILE A 549 -11.62 -47.40 -36.58
CA ILE A 549 -12.29 -48.47 -35.85
C ILE A 549 -13.61 -48.88 -36.54
N TYR A 550 -14.14 -50.05 -36.17
CA TYR A 550 -15.48 -50.48 -36.60
C TYR A 550 -16.53 -50.05 -35.57
N LEU A 551 -17.70 -49.64 -36.07
CA LEU A 551 -18.83 -49.22 -35.24
C LEU A 551 -19.77 -50.39 -34.92
N THR A 552 -20.28 -50.40 -33.69
CA THR A 552 -21.51 -51.09 -33.31
C THR A 552 -22.68 -50.10 -33.40
N PRO A 553 -23.96 -50.56 -33.39
CA PRO A 553 -25.13 -49.69 -33.51
C PRO A 553 -25.15 -48.49 -32.55
N ILE A 554 -24.53 -48.61 -31.36
CA ILE A 554 -24.25 -47.49 -30.45
C ILE A 554 -22.80 -47.61 -29.96
N THR A 555 -21.95 -46.68 -30.39
CA THR A 555 -20.52 -46.62 -30.03
C THR A 555 -20.22 -45.32 -29.27
N SER A 556 -19.89 -45.42 -27.98
CA SER A 556 -19.57 -44.27 -27.12
C SER A 556 -18.06 -44.06 -26.97
N LEU A 557 -17.57 -42.89 -27.38
CA LEU A 557 -16.17 -42.49 -27.31
C LEU A 557 -15.97 -41.23 -26.44
N LYS A 558 -14.76 -41.05 -25.91
CA LYS A 558 -14.34 -39.82 -25.22
C LYS A 558 -13.22 -39.16 -26.01
N LEU A 559 -13.53 -38.07 -26.71
CA LEU A 559 -12.66 -37.46 -27.71
C LEU A 559 -12.18 -36.06 -27.27
N PRO A 560 -10.93 -35.66 -27.59
CA PRO A 560 -10.46 -34.28 -27.40
C PRO A 560 -11.31 -33.25 -28.16
N ALA A 561 -11.38 -32.03 -27.61
CA ALA A 561 -11.86 -30.87 -28.35
C ALA A 561 -10.98 -30.63 -29.59
N GLY A 562 -11.60 -30.53 -30.77
CA GLY A 562 -10.95 -30.35 -32.07
C GLY A 562 -10.71 -31.64 -32.87
N THR A 563 -11.09 -32.83 -32.38
CA THR A 563 -11.01 -34.07 -33.17
C THR A 563 -11.93 -34.01 -34.39
N ILE A 564 -11.41 -34.39 -35.56
CA ILE A 564 -12.16 -34.56 -36.81
C ILE A 564 -12.55 -36.04 -36.97
N TYR A 565 -13.73 -36.35 -37.50
CA TYR A 565 -14.18 -37.72 -37.80
C TYR A 565 -14.58 -37.89 -39.28
N THR A 566 -14.57 -39.14 -39.78
CA THR A 566 -15.03 -39.53 -41.12
C THR A 566 -15.60 -40.96 -41.12
N ILE A 567 -16.79 -41.20 -41.68
CA ILE A 567 -17.54 -42.49 -41.64
C ILE A 567 -17.65 -43.15 -43.04
N GLN A 568 -17.62 -44.48 -43.09
CA GLN A 568 -17.73 -45.28 -44.33
C GLN A 568 -19.14 -45.20 -44.95
N GLN A 569 -19.25 -44.63 -46.15
CA GLN A 569 -20.55 -44.30 -46.75
C GLN A 569 -21.31 -45.47 -47.43
N ILE A 570 -20.62 -46.46 -48.00
CA ILE A 570 -21.22 -47.54 -48.82
C ILE A 570 -20.72 -48.92 -48.40
N ILE A 571 -21.64 -49.89 -48.31
CA ILE A 571 -21.40 -51.31 -48.01
C ILE A 571 -22.14 -52.16 -49.06
N TYR A 572 -21.41 -52.91 -49.88
CA TYR A 572 -21.99 -53.67 -51.00
C TYR A 572 -22.50 -55.06 -50.59
N GLY A 573 -23.59 -55.51 -51.22
CA GLY A 573 -24.12 -56.87 -51.15
C GLY A 573 -23.94 -57.64 -52.47
N ASN A 574 -24.55 -58.83 -52.55
CA ASN A 574 -24.54 -59.67 -53.75
C ASN A 574 -25.75 -59.38 -54.66
N ASN A 575 -25.65 -59.74 -55.95
CA ASN A 575 -26.78 -59.82 -56.90
C ASN A 575 -27.68 -58.58 -57.04
N GLY A 576 -27.11 -57.38 -57.05
CA GLY A 576 -27.91 -56.15 -57.25
C GLY A 576 -28.59 -55.66 -55.98
N ILE A 577 -27.93 -55.83 -54.83
CA ILE A 577 -28.31 -55.28 -53.52
C ILE A 577 -27.12 -54.52 -52.91
N ARG A 578 -27.36 -53.38 -52.23
CA ARG A 578 -26.35 -52.65 -51.45
C ARG A 578 -26.97 -51.88 -50.29
N TRP A 579 -26.13 -51.46 -49.34
CA TRP A 579 -26.47 -50.50 -48.29
C TRP A 579 -25.62 -49.24 -48.42
N ALA A 580 -26.22 -48.07 -48.30
CA ALA A 580 -25.49 -46.81 -48.29
C ALA A 580 -26.23 -45.72 -47.52
N THR A 581 -25.50 -44.68 -47.12
CA THR A 581 -26.02 -43.51 -46.39
C THR A 581 -25.74 -42.21 -47.14
N ASP A 582 -26.66 -41.26 -47.02
CA ASP A 582 -26.54 -39.87 -47.49
C ASP A 582 -26.24 -38.88 -46.34
N ASN A 583 -26.21 -39.36 -45.09
CA ASN A 583 -25.94 -38.51 -43.94
C ASN A 583 -24.48 -38.01 -43.93
N GLN A 584 -24.26 -36.86 -43.27
CA GLN A 584 -22.95 -36.25 -43.15
C GLN A 584 -21.95 -37.18 -42.44
N THR A 585 -21.00 -37.71 -43.19
CA THR A 585 -20.02 -38.67 -42.69
C THR A 585 -18.83 -38.03 -41.97
N GLU A 586 -18.64 -36.71 -42.05
CA GLU A 586 -17.47 -36.00 -41.48
C GLU A 586 -17.82 -34.78 -40.61
N GLY A 587 -16.98 -34.42 -39.63
CA GLY A 587 -17.21 -33.26 -38.76
C GLY A 587 -16.18 -33.07 -37.64
N VAL A 588 -16.33 -32.03 -36.80
CA VAL A 588 -15.37 -31.64 -35.75
C VAL A 588 -16.01 -31.60 -34.36
N ILE A 589 -15.39 -32.27 -33.37
CA ILE A 589 -15.88 -32.40 -32.00
C ILE A 589 -15.51 -31.18 -31.14
N ASN A 590 -16.47 -30.32 -30.82
CA ASN A 590 -16.28 -29.14 -29.95
C ASN A 590 -17.20 -29.09 -28.72
N SER A 591 -18.07 -30.08 -28.54
CA SER A 591 -18.94 -30.27 -27.37
C SER A 591 -19.36 -31.73 -27.21
N THR A 592 -19.99 -32.07 -26.08
CA THR A 592 -20.63 -33.39 -25.86
C THR A 592 -21.90 -33.48 -26.72
N LEU A 593 -21.99 -34.49 -27.59
CA LEU A 593 -23.07 -34.61 -28.58
C LEU A 593 -23.27 -36.08 -29.04
N THR A 594 -24.36 -36.34 -29.77
CA THR A 594 -24.64 -37.62 -30.43
C THR A 594 -24.70 -37.42 -31.94
N ILE A 595 -24.07 -38.30 -32.71
CA ILE A 595 -24.03 -38.30 -34.18
C ILE A 595 -24.81 -39.53 -34.65
N PHE A 596 -25.89 -39.28 -35.40
CA PHE A 596 -26.81 -40.31 -35.87
C PHE A 596 -26.81 -40.39 -37.40
N PHE A 597 -26.81 -41.60 -37.96
CA PHE A 597 -26.86 -41.84 -39.41
C PHE A 597 -27.57 -43.16 -39.76
N VAL A 598 -28.05 -43.26 -40.99
CA VAL A 598 -28.96 -44.31 -41.45
C VAL A 598 -28.47 -44.91 -42.77
N TYR A 599 -28.36 -46.24 -42.84
CA TYR A 599 -28.12 -46.96 -44.08
C TYR A 599 -29.42 -47.47 -44.69
N TYR A 600 -29.64 -47.21 -45.97
CA TYR A 600 -30.76 -47.75 -46.75
C TYR A 600 -30.31 -48.94 -47.59
N GLU A 601 -31.06 -50.04 -47.55
CA GLU A 601 -30.96 -51.13 -48.52
C GLU A 601 -31.57 -50.72 -49.88
N GLN A 602 -30.89 -51.03 -50.98
CA GLN A 602 -31.30 -50.65 -52.34
C GLN A 602 -31.21 -51.83 -53.31
N LEU A 603 -32.16 -51.91 -54.26
CA LEU A 603 -32.39 -52.92 -55.30
C LEU A 603 -32.29 -52.30 -56.71
N MET A 604 -32.25 -53.10 -57.80
CA MET A 604 -32.12 -52.57 -59.19
C MET A 604 -33.37 -52.88 -60.08
N VAL A 605 -33.98 -51.88 -60.76
CA VAL A 605 -35.39 -51.93 -61.31
C VAL A 605 -35.55 -51.23 -62.68
N ASN A 606 -36.55 -51.61 -63.51
CA ASN A 606 -36.84 -51.13 -64.89
C ASN A 606 -38.36 -50.79 -65.20
N PHE A 607 -38.72 -49.98 -66.24
CA PHE A 607 -40.06 -49.30 -66.39
C PHE A 607 -40.61 -49.02 -67.86
N GLU A 608 -41.95 -48.98 -68.20
CA GLU A 608 -42.64 -48.88 -69.56
C GLU A 608 -44.15 -48.28 -69.64
N TYR A 609 -44.85 -48.03 -70.82
CA TYR A 609 -46.25 -47.39 -70.93
C TYR A 609 -47.15 -47.47 -72.26
N LYS A 610 -48.46 -47.00 -72.29
CA LYS A 610 -49.51 -46.95 -73.43
C LYS A 610 -50.67 -45.86 -73.33
N VAL A 611 -51.55 -45.56 -74.35
CA VAL A 611 -52.52 -44.37 -74.39
C VAL A 611 -53.92 -44.56 -75.09
N GLN A 612 -54.97 -43.76 -74.78
CA GLN A 612 -56.29 -43.63 -75.45
C GLN A 612 -56.80 -42.17 -75.70
N GLY A 613 -57.44 -41.92 -76.86
CA GLY A 613 -58.08 -40.63 -77.24
C GLY A 613 -57.10 -39.54 -77.70
N GLY A 614 -57.57 -38.50 -78.41
CA GLY A 614 -56.75 -37.36 -78.87
C GLY A 614 -55.52 -37.70 -79.73
N VAL A 615 -54.62 -36.73 -79.97
CA VAL A 615 -53.33 -36.91 -80.71
C VAL A 615 -52.21 -36.01 -80.17
N GLY A 616 -50.94 -36.48 -80.21
CA GLY A 616 -49.75 -35.60 -80.04
C GLY A 616 -48.83 -35.82 -78.82
N TYR A 617 -49.01 -36.88 -78.04
CA TYR A 617 -48.30 -37.16 -76.78
C TYR A 617 -46.86 -37.73 -76.91
N SER A 618 -46.11 -37.71 -75.80
CA SER A 618 -44.71 -38.18 -75.65
C SER A 618 -44.52 -39.16 -74.46
N PRO A 619 -43.35 -39.82 -74.28
CA PRO A 619 -43.11 -40.80 -73.21
C PRO A 619 -43.10 -40.25 -71.77
N PRO A 620 -43.66 -40.98 -70.77
CA PRO A 620 -43.76 -40.55 -69.38
C PRO A 620 -42.45 -40.67 -68.61
N GLN A 621 -42.39 -39.93 -67.52
CA GLN A 621 -41.36 -40.08 -66.49
C GLN A 621 -41.79 -41.08 -65.41
N VAL A 622 -40.83 -41.56 -64.61
CA VAL A 622 -41.03 -42.43 -63.45
C VAL A 622 -40.18 -41.93 -62.31
N THR A 623 -40.82 -41.76 -61.17
CA THR A 623 -40.19 -41.42 -59.90
C THR A 623 -40.10 -42.67 -59.02
N TYR A 624 -38.98 -42.87 -58.34
CA TYR A 624 -38.67 -43.99 -57.44
C TYR A 624 -37.84 -43.46 -56.26
N TYR A 625 -37.68 -44.17 -55.15
CA TYR A 625 -36.89 -43.65 -54.00
C TYR A 625 -35.45 -44.14 -53.98
N TYR A 626 -34.56 -43.30 -53.48
CA TYR A 626 -33.13 -43.52 -53.32
C TYR A 626 -32.63 -42.72 -52.09
N PHE A 627 -32.15 -43.40 -51.06
CA PHE A 627 -31.84 -42.84 -49.73
C PHE A 627 -33.02 -42.14 -49.05
N GLY A 628 -34.22 -42.73 -49.18
CA GLY A 628 -35.46 -42.15 -48.67
C GLY A 628 -35.96 -40.96 -49.47
N LEU A 629 -35.29 -40.57 -50.57
CA LEU A 629 -35.63 -39.41 -51.39
C LEU A 629 -36.07 -39.80 -52.81
N PRO A 630 -37.13 -39.21 -53.37
CA PRO A 630 -37.57 -39.48 -54.72
C PRO A 630 -36.57 -39.00 -55.79
N GLN A 631 -36.36 -39.82 -56.82
CA GLN A 631 -35.52 -39.62 -58.00
C GLN A 631 -36.34 -39.90 -59.26
N THR A 632 -36.11 -39.20 -60.37
CA THR A 632 -36.94 -39.30 -61.58
C THR A 632 -36.13 -39.61 -62.85
N ILE A 633 -36.65 -40.52 -63.66
CA ILE A 633 -36.13 -40.96 -64.96
C ILE A 633 -37.23 -40.93 -66.04
N THR A 634 -36.88 -40.97 -67.32
CA THR A 634 -37.87 -41.18 -68.41
C THR A 634 -37.96 -42.67 -68.75
N ALA A 635 -39.17 -43.22 -68.90
CA ALA A 635 -39.34 -44.63 -69.26
C ALA A 635 -39.17 -44.86 -70.79
N PRO A 636 -38.46 -45.91 -71.23
CA PRO A 636 -37.86 -46.98 -70.42
C PRO A 636 -36.41 -46.72 -69.94
N ASN A 637 -36.10 -47.09 -68.69
CA ASN A 637 -34.79 -46.91 -68.04
C ASN A 637 -34.63 -47.80 -66.78
N THR A 638 -33.39 -48.12 -66.36
CA THR A 638 -33.04 -49.01 -65.24
C THR A 638 -32.19 -48.31 -64.16
N VAL A 639 -32.53 -48.47 -62.87
CA VAL A 639 -32.00 -47.67 -61.74
C VAL A 639 -31.89 -48.44 -60.41
N TRP A 640 -31.14 -47.90 -59.44
CA TRP A 640 -31.15 -48.35 -58.04
C TRP A 640 -32.27 -47.68 -57.25
N VAL A 641 -33.10 -48.47 -56.56
CA VAL A 641 -34.31 -48.08 -55.84
C VAL A 641 -34.28 -48.62 -54.41
N ASP A 642 -34.68 -47.84 -53.41
CA ASP A 642 -34.73 -48.31 -52.02
C ASP A 642 -35.69 -49.50 -51.86
N TYR A 643 -35.33 -50.45 -50.99
CA TYR A 643 -36.14 -51.62 -50.67
C TYR A 643 -37.51 -51.21 -50.06
N ASP A 644 -38.58 -51.88 -50.50
CA ASP A 644 -39.98 -51.66 -50.10
C ASP A 644 -40.53 -50.24 -50.39
N SER A 645 -39.84 -49.48 -51.25
CA SER A 645 -40.25 -48.13 -51.62
C SER A 645 -41.20 -48.09 -52.83
N THR A 646 -41.91 -46.97 -53.00
CA THR A 646 -42.88 -46.79 -54.09
C THR A 646 -42.23 -46.27 -55.37
N TYR A 647 -42.80 -46.65 -56.52
CA TYR A 647 -42.56 -45.98 -57.81
C TYR A 647 -43.85 -45.32 -58.31
N VAL A 648 -43.71 -44.26 -59.10
CA VAL A 648 -44.82 -43.44 -59.62
C VAL A 648 -44.48 -42.93 -61.03
N TYR A 649 -45.27 -43.31 -62.04
CA TYR A 649 -45.20 -42.72 -63.38
C TYR A 649 -45.80 -41.31 -63.39
N SER A 650 -45.36 -40.44 -64.30
CA SER A 650 -46.00 -39.15 -64.52
C SER A 650 -47.44 -39.36 -64.94
N GLN A 651 -48.39 -39.08 -64.04
CA GLN A 651 -49.82 -39.40 -64.19
C GLN A 651 -50.44 -38.86 -65.50
N THR A 652 -49.87 -37.81 -66.07
CA THR A 652 -50.23 -37.30 -67.40
C THR A 652 -49.07 -37.42 -68.37
N LEU A 653 -49.35 -37.75 -69.63
CA LEU A 653 -48.30 -37.84 -70.66
C LEU A 653 -47.77 -36.45 -71.02
N PRO A 654 -46.46 -36.29 -71.30
CA PRO A 654 -45.96 -35.09 -71.92
C PRO A 654 -46.62 -34.83 -73.30
N SER A 655 -46.64 -33.56 -73.68
CA SER A 655 -47.59 -32.92 -74.61
C SER A 655 -49.04 -32.76 -74.13
N SER A 656 -49.43 -33.29 -72.95
CA SER A 656 -50.59 -32.74 -72.25
C SER A 656 -50.36 -31.26 -71.99
N SER A 657 -51.31 -30.43 -72.37
CA SER A 657 -51.27 -28.98 -72.17
C SER A 657 -52.02 -28.58 -70.89
N SER A 658 -52.06 -27.29 -70.60
CA SER A 658 -52.93 -26.71 -69.55
C SER A 658 -54.42 -26.65 -69.94
N GLN A 659 -54.77 -26.99 -71.18
CA GLN A 659 -56.13 -26.88 -71.72
C GLN A 659 -56.73 -28.24 -72.10
N GLU A 660 -55.90 -29.17 -72.57
CA GLU A 660 -56.21 -30.56 -72.97
C GLU A 660 -55.14 -31.52 -72.41
N ARG A 661 -55.51 -32.65 -71.79
CA ARG A 661 -54.53 -33.62 -71.23
C ARG A 661 -54.88 -35.08 -71.50
N TRP A 662 -53.87 -35.96 -71.41
CA TRP A 662 -54.03 -37.41 -71.31
C TRP A 662 -53.60 -37.93 -69.93
N ILE A 663 -54.51 -38.54 -69.16
CA ILE A 663 -54.35 -38.94 -67.76
C ILE A 663 -54.49 -40.44 -67.50
N ALA A 664 -53.59 -41.01 -66.68
CA ALA A 664 -53.63 -42.38 -66.15
C ALA A 664 -54.32 -42.45 -64.78
N TYR A 665 -55.08 -43.53 -64.54
CA TYR A 665 -55.73 -43.79 -63.24
C TYR A 665 -54.97 -44.79 -62.36
N SER A 666 -54.09 -45.62 -62.93
CA SER A 666 -53.28 -46.59 -62.19
C SER A 666 -51.83 -46.48 -62.66
N TYR A 667 -51.01 -45.75 -61.91
CA TYR A 667 -49.71 -45.24 -62.39
C TYR A 667 -48.57 -45.42 -61.35
N SER A 668 -48.76 -46.20 -60.29
CA SER A 668 -47.80 -46.38 -59.20
C SER A 668 -47.86 -47.78 -58.57
N GLY A 669 -46.86 -48.14 -57.76
CA GLY A 669 -46.75 -49.42 -57.04
C GLY A 669 -45.52 -49.44 -56.11
N THR A 670 -45.14 -50.62 -55.59
CA THR A 670 -43.95 -50.80 -54.70
C THR A 670 -42.89 -51.73 -55.30
N VAL A 671 -41.64 -51.54 -54.88
CA VAL A 671 -40.46 -52.33 -55.26
C VAL A 671 -39.98 -53.16 -54.08
N THR A 672 -40.20 -54.48 -54.13
CA THR A 672 -39.71 -55.43 -53.12
C THR A 672 -38.66 -56.39 -53.65
N VAL A 673 -38.50 -56.49 -54.97
CA VAL A 673 -37.48 -57.29 -55.68
C VAL A 673 -37.06 -56.60 -57.00
N PRO A 674 -35.82 -56.85 -57.50
CA PRO A 674 -35.41 -56.43 -58.85
C PRO A 674 -36.38 -56.91 -59.96
N SER A 675 -36.97 -56.00 -60.76
CA SER A 675 -38.08 -56.31 -61.69
C SER A 675 -38.39 -55.21 -62.77
N THR A 676 -39.46 -55.40 -63.59
CA THR A 676 -39.92 -54.51 -64.71
C THR A 676 -41.45 -54.24 -64.67
N ILE A 677 -41.94 -53.04 -65.07
CA ILE A 677 -43.32 -52.49 -64.81
C ILE A 677 -43.95 -51.68 -66.00
N THR A 678 -45.30 -51.52 -66.16
CA THR A 678 -45.99 -50.83 -67.32
C THR A 678 -47.39 -50.12 -67.05
N ILE A 679 -47.78 -48.98 -67.70
CA ILE A 679 -49.00 -48.09 -67.42
C ILE A 679 -49.90 -47.59 -68.64
N TYR A 680 -51.16 -47.07 -68.47
CA TYR A 680 -52.18 -46.60 -69.49
C TYR A 680 -52.92 -45.21 -69.22
N TYR A 681 -53.41 -44.43 -70.24
CA TYR A 681 -53.94 -43.00 -70.12
C TYR A 681 -55.20 -42.59 -71.00
N TYR A 682 -55.97 -41.51 -70.66
CA TYR A 682 -57.28 -41.01 -71.25
C TYR A 682 -57.41 -39.45 -71.42
N ASN A 683 -58.25 -38.90 -72.34
CA ASN A 683 -58.35 -37.44 -72.66
C ASN A 683 -59.37 -36.58 -71.83
N GLN A 684 -59.08 -35.29 -71.53
CA GLN A 684 -59.95 -34.31 -70.81
C GLN A 684 -59.68 -32.83 -71.17
N TYR A 685 -60.63 -31.90 -70.87
CA TYR A 685 -60.47 -30.43 -71.01
C TYR A 685 -60.50 -29.66 -69.67
N HIS A 686 -59.72 -28.57 -69.54
CA HIS A 686 -59.55 -27.85 -68.27
C HIS A 686 -60.46 -26.63 -68.11
N ILE A 687 -61.27 -26.59 -67.04
CA ILE A 687 -61.99 -25.39 -66.60
C ILE A 687 -61.22 -24.71 -65.48
N THR A 688 -60.90 -23.44 -65.66
CA THR A 688 -60.19 -22.63 -64.67
C THR A 688 -61.18 -21.76 -63.91
N VAL A 689 -61.38 -22.04 -62.62
CA VAL A 689 -62.21 -21.26 -61.71
C VAL A 689 -61.28 -20.39 -60.86
N LEU A 690 -61.03 -19.19 -61.35
CA LEU A 690 -60.22 -18.17 -60.70
C LEU A 690 -61.07 -17.46 -59.64
N SER A 691 -61.24 -18.13 -58.49
CA SER A 691 -61.95 -17.62 -57.32
C SER A 691 -61.08 -17.67 -56.07
N PRO A 692 -60.99 -16.58 -55.27
CA PRO A 692 -60.38 -16.59 -53.94
C PRO A 692 -61.15 -17.37 -52.88
N ILE A 693 -62.38 -17.83 -53.17
CA ILE A 693 -63.28 -18.49 -52.23
C ILE A 693 -63.97 -19.73 -52.87
N PRO A 694 -64.46 -20.70 -52.07
CA PRO A 694 -65.30 -21.78 -52.57
C PRO A 694 -66.53 -21.23 -53.33
N VAL A 695 -66.71 -21.67 -54.57
CA VAL A 695 -67.77 -21.18 -55.46
C VAL A 695 -68.93 -22.17 -55.41
N HIS A 696 -69.98 -21.85 -54.67
CA HIS A 696 -71.20 -22.66 -54.68
C HIS A 696 -71.97 -22.47 -55.99
N ALA A 697 -72.37 -23.60 -56.57
CA ALA A 697 -72.73 -23.69 -57.97
C ALA A 697 -73.63 -24.89 -58.28
N ILE A 698 -74.35 -24.85 -59.40
CA ILE A 698 -75.15 -25.98 -59.89
C ILE A 698 -74.44 -26.60 -61.09
N ILE A 699 -74.00 -27.86 -60.98
CA ILE A 699 -73.29 -28.59 -62.05
C ILE A 699 -74.14 -29.77 -62.51
N ASN A 700 -74.43 -29.86 -63.82
CA ASN A 700 -75.33 -30.87 -64.41
C ASN A 700 -76.63 -31.07 -63.59
N GLY A 701 -77.22 -29.96 -63.11
CA GLY A 701 -78.47 -29.95 -62.32
C GLY A 701 -78.32 -30.24 -60.82
N THR A 702 -77.12 -30.50 -60.30
CA THR A 702 -76.89 -30.79 -58.87
C THR A 702 -76.21 -29.61 -58.18
N ASN A 703 -76.74 -29.16 -57.03
CA ASN A 703 -76.09 -28.14 -56.20
C ASN A 703 -74.83 -28.72 -55.54
N THR A 704 -73.68 -28.10 -55.82
CA THR A 704 -72.34 -28.56 -55.44
C THR A 704 -71.37 -27.36 -55.40
N THR A 705 -70.07 -27.61 -55.38
CA THR A 705 -69.03 -26.58 -55.49
C THR A 705 -68.38 -26.65 -56.87
N LEU A 706 -68.31 -25.51 -57.56
CA LEU A 706 -67.58 -25.36 -58.81
C LEU A 706 -66.09 -25.17 -58.51
N THR A 707 -65.28 -26.13 -58.97
CA THR A 707 -63.83 -26.15 -58.77
C THR A 707 -63.08 -26.04 -60.09
N THR A 708 -61.90 -25.42 -60.04
CA THR A 708 -60.90 -25.57 -61.11
C THR A 708 -60.60 -27.04 -61.29
N GLY A 709 -60.69 -27.54 -62.51
CA GLY A 709 -60.60 -28.97 -62.72
C GLY A 709 -60.61 -29.37 -64.18
N TRP A 710 -60.22 -30.62 -64.39
CA TRP A 710 -60.36 -31.30 -65.65
C TRP A 710 -61.72 -31.97 -65.66
N TYR A 711 -62.55 -31.54 -66.59
CA TYR A 711 -63.86 -32.12 -66.82
C TYR A 711 -63.77 -32.91 -68.10
N ASP A 712 -64.44 -34.06 -68.10
CA ASP A 712 -64.65 -34.81 -69.33
C ASP A 712 -65.47 -33.92 -70.29
N GLU A 713 -65.15 -34.03 -71.58
CA GLU A 713 -65.77 -33.26 -72.66
C GLU A 713 -67.31 -33.32 -72.60
N GLY A 714 -68.00 -32.19 -72.35
CA GLY A 714 -69.47 -32.06 -72.37
C GLY A 714 -70.23 -31.62 -71.10
N THR A 715 -69.60 -31.00 -70.08
CA THR A 715 -70.23 -30.67 -68.74
C THR A 715 -70.95 -29.29 -68.65
N THR A 716 -71.93 -29.05 -67.75
CA THR A 716 -72.71 -27.76 -67.59
C THR A 716 -72.70 -27.15 -66.16
N VAL A 717 -72.79 -25.80 -65.99
CA VAL A 717 -72.50 -25.05 -64.73
C VAL A 717 -73.28 -23.72 -64.51
N GLU A 718 -73.68 -23.35 -63.26
CA GLU A 718 -74.22 -22.02 -62.77
C GLU A 718 -73.64 -21.57 -61.38
N VAL A 719 -73.51 -20.27 -61.03
CA VAL A 719 -72.80 -19.74 -59.82
C VAL A 719 -73.61 -18.80 -58.88
N LEU A 720 -73.40 -18.87 -57.54
CA LEU A 720 -74.09 -18.10 -56.47
C LEU A 720 -73.23 -17.00 -55.77
N ASN A 721 -73.86 -15.94 -55.24
CA ASN A 721 -73.21 -14.82 -54.53
C ASN A 721 -73.45 -14.83 -53.00
N ILE A 722 -72.46 -15.27 -52.22
CA ILE A 722 -72.53 -15.41 -50.75
C ILE A 722 -71.23 -14.88 -50.11
N THR A 723 -71.32 -14.12 -49.01
CA THR A 723 -70.14 -13.72 -48.22
C THR A 723 -69.53 -14.94 -47.54
N TYR A 724 -68.26 -15.20 -47.83
CA TYR A 724 -67.54 -16.34 -47.29
C TYR A 724 -66.77 -15.95 -46.02
N TYR A 725 -66.87 -16.78 -44.99
CA TYR A 725 -66.11 -16.66 -43.74
C TYR A 725 -65.14 -17.84 -43.63
N PRO A 726 -63.90 -17.70 -44.13
CA PRO A 726 -62.85 -18.70 -43.95
C PRO A 726 -62.61 -19.05 -42.47
N THR A 727 -62.74 -18.08 -41.56
CA THR A 727 -62.65 -18.24 -40.10
C THR A 727 -63.56 -17.22 -39.39
N SER A 728 -63.61 -17.24 -38.06
CA SER A 728 -64.24 -16.17 -37.25
C SER A 728 -63.63 -14.79 -37.47
N ASP A 729 -62.37 -14.76 -37.90
CA ASP A 729 -61.53 -13.57 -37.97
C ASP A 729 -61.10 -13.26 -39.42
N GLU A 730 -61.64 -13.94 -40.43
CA GLU A 730 -61.42 -13.65 -41.83
C GLU A 730 -62.75 -13.65 -42.58
N ARG A 731 -62.95 -12.69 -43.48
CA ARG A 731 -64.09 -12.71 -44.40
C ARG A 731 -63.71 -12.23 -45.80
N CYS A 732 -64.33 -12.85 -46.80
CA CYS A 732 -64.18 -12.52 -48.21
C CYS A 732 -65.54 -12.19 -48.81
N VAL A 733 -65.65 -11.00 -49.42
CA VAL A 733 -66.90 -10.49 -50.00
C VAL A 733 -66.77 -10.45 -51.53
N ILE A 734 -67.70 -11.07 -52.26
CA ILE A 734 -67.70 -11.05 -53.73
C ILE A 734 -67.99 -9.65 -54.24
N VAL A 735 -67.19 -9.21 -55.24
CA VAL A 735 -67.32 -7.91 -55.90
C VAL A 735 -67.57 -8.00 -57.42
N SER A 736 -67.24 -9.13 -58.08
CA SER A 736 -67.66 -9.38 -59.48
C SER A 736 -67.57 -10.86 -59.90
N ILE A 737 -68.25 -11.22 -61.00
CA ILE A 737 -68.24 -12.56 -61.64
C ILE A 737 -68.10 -12.36 -63.17
N SER A 738 -67.27 -13.17 -63.83
CA SER A 738 -66.99 -13.10 -65.29
C SER A 738 -66.65 -14.50 -65.85
N PRO A 739 -66.93 -14.83 -67.12
CA PRO A 739 -67.63 -14.02 -68.13
C PRO A 739 -69.14 -13.93 -67.89
N SER A 740 -69.71 -14.91 -67.19
CA SER A 740 -71.11 -14.99 -66.82
C SER A 740 -71.25 -15.84 -65.56
N SER A 741 -72.43 -15.86 -64.94
CA SER A 741 -72.77 -16.79 -63.86
C SER A 741 -73.24 -18.18 -64.34
N SER A 742 -73.13 -18.54 -65.63
CA SER A 742 -73.58 -19.86 -66.16
C SER A 742 -72.98 -20.21 -67.55
N PHE A 743 -72.55 -21.47 -67.79
CA PHE A 743 -71.84 -21.93 -69.03
C PHE A 743 -71.77 -23.49 -69.25
N THR A 744 -71.09 -23.96 -70.32
CA THR A 744 -70.91 -25.39 -70.73
C THR A 744 -69.47 -25.68 -71.23
N VAL A 745 -68.95 -26.90 -71.01
CA VAL A 745 -67.54 -27.32 -71.20
C VAL A 745 -67.32 -28.14 -72.47
N ASN A 746 -66.94 -27.49 -73.56
CA ASN A 746 -66.48 -28.12 -74.82
C ASN A 746 -65.07 -27.65 -75.25
N SER A 747 -64.41 -26.89 -74.39
CA SER A 747 -63.06 -26.35 -74.53
C SER A 747 -62.62 -25.83 -73.15
N SER A 748 -61.38 -25.36 -73.02
CA SER A 748 -60.96 -24.66 -71.80
C SER A 748 -61.68 -23.30 -71.66
N ILE A 749 -62.20 -23.02 -70.46
CA ILE A 749 -62.91 -21.78 -70.12
C ILE A 749 -62.38 -21.26 -68.78
N ASN A 750 -62.22 -19.93 -68.67
CA ASN A 750 -61.83 -19.24 -67.44
C ASN A 750 -63.05 -18.54 -66.82
N VAL A 751 -63.41 -18.91 -65.60
CA VAL A 751 -64.45 -18.29 -64.76
C VAL A 751 -63.75 -17.49 -63.67
N ILE A 752 -63.99 -16.20 -63.56
CA ILE A 752 -63.31 -15.30 -62.62
C ILE A 752 -64.33 -14.79 -61.61
N ILE A 753 -64.09 -15.06 -60.33
CA ILE A 753 -64.82 -14.48 -59.19
C ILE A 753 -63.86 -13.52 -58.49
N SER A 754 -64.17 -12.22 -58.48
CA SER A 754 -63.37 -11.25 -57.73
C SER A 754 -63.95 -11.08 -56.33
N THR A 755 -63.10 -11.10 -55.30
CA THR A 755 -63.52 -10.86 -53.91
C THR A 755 -62.53 -9.92 -53.20
N VAL A 756 -63.01 -9.15 -52.22
CA VAL A 756 -62.14 -8.43 -51.27
C VAL A 756 -62.12 -9.17 -49.94
N LYS A 757 -60.91 -9.52 -49.48
CA LYS A 757 -60.64 -10.15 -48.18
C LYS A 757 -60.47 -9.07 -47.09
N GLN A 758 -60.92 -9.37 -45.87
CA GLN A 758 -60.87 -8.47 -44.72
C GLN A 758 -60.51 -9.21 -43.42
N PHE A 759 -59.85 -8.51 -42.50
CA PHE A 759 -59.45 -8.99 -41.17
C PHE A 759 -59.83 -7.99 -40.06
N PRO A 760 -60.04 -8.43 -38.81
CA PRO A 760 -60.26 -7.55 -37.68
C PRO A 760 -58.93 -7.03 -37.13
N VAL A 761 -58.90 -5.72 -36.88
CA VAL A 761 -57.80 -5.02 -36.21
C VAL A 761 -58.30 -4.61 -34.83
N ILE A 762 -57.54 -4.94 -33.78
CA ILE A 762 -57.85 -4.61 -32.38
C ILE A 762 -56.82 -3.62 -31.85
N VAL A 763 -57.25 -2.52 -31.25
CA VAL A 763 -56.36 -1.50 -30.69
C VAL A 763 -56.34 -1.60 -29.17
N SER A 764 -55.17 -1.91 -28.60
CA SER A 764 -54.94 -2.02 -27.16
C SER A 764 -53.90 -0.99 -26.71
N SER A 765 -54.35 0.20 -26.29
CA SER A 765 -53.48 1.32 -25.92
C SER A 765 -54.01 2.09 -24.69
N PRO A 766 -53.13 2.55 -23.78
CA PRO A 766 -53.50 3.47 -22.69
C PRO A 766 -53.63 4.94 -23.14
N ILE A 767 -53.27 5.26 -24.40
CA ILE A 767 -53.33 6.61 -25.00
C ILE A 767 -54.00 6.57 -26.38
N PRO A 768 -54.54 7.69 -26.89
CA PRO A 768 -55.03 7.76 -28.28
C PRO A 768 -53.95 7.34 -29.28
N VAL A 769 -54.32 6.49 -30.25
CA VAL A 769 -53.39 5.93 -31.24
C VAL A 769 -53.61 6.61 -32.59
N TYR A 770 -52.65 7.43 -33.00
CA TYR A 770 -52.64 8.05 -34.32
C TYR A 770 -51.90 7.15 -35.31
N ALA A 771 -52.51 6.92 -36.46
CA ALA A 771 -51.92 6.10 -37.50
C ALA A 771 -52.22 6.66 -38.89
N VAL A 772 -51.30 6.41 -39.82
CA VAL A 772 -51.54 6.60 -41.25
C VAL A 772 -52.14 5.30 -41.79
N ILE A 773 -53.39 5.36 -42.27
CA ILE A 773 -54.05 4.21 -42.92
C ILE A 773 -54.09 4.51 -44.42
N ASN A 774 -53.42 3.70 -45.22
CA ASN A 774 -53.32 3.85 -46.69
C ASN A 774 -52.96 5.28 -47.13
N GLY A 775 -51.96 5.88 -46.48
CA GLY A 775 -51.49 7.24 -46.78
C GLY A 775 -52.32 8.39 -46.17
N THR A 776 -53.43 8.11 -45.47
CA THR A 776 -54.28 9.12 -44.83
C THR A 776 -54.11 9.12 -43.31
N ASN A 777 -53.78 10.27 -42.71
CA ASN A 777 -53.66 10.42 -41.26
C ASN A 777 -55.03 10.31 -40.59
N THR A 778 -55.18 9.39 -39.63
CA THR A 778 -56.43 9.18 -38.89
C THR A 778 -56.17 8.70 -37.45
N THR A 779 -57.22 8.62 -36.64
CA THR A 779 -57.17 7.97 -35.32
C THR A 779 -57.56 6.50 -35.50
N LEU A 780 -56.71 5.58 -35.06
CA LEU A 780 -56.91 4.16 -35.24
C LEU A 780 -57.89 3.61 -34.19
N THR A 781 -58.86 2.80 -34.63
CA THR A 781 -59.88 2.17 -33.78
C THR A 781 -60.04 0.68 -34.12
N THR A 782 -60.72 -0.08 -33.27
CA THR A 782 -60.98 -1.51 -33.46
C THR A 782 -62.08 -1.73 -34.52
N GLY A 783 -61.86 -2.58 -35.53
CA GLY A 783 -62.82 -2.83 -36.61
C GLY A 783 -62.32 -3.79 -37.71
N TRP A 784 -63.11 -4.02 -38.76
CA TRP A 784 -62.72 -4.83 -39.92
C TRP A 784 -62.11 -3.97 -41.03
N TYR A 785 -60.93 -4.34 -41.52
CA TYR A 785 -60.18 -3.61 -42.54
C TYR A 785 -59.84 -4.50 -43.74
N ASN A 786 -59.73 -3.89 -44.93
CA ASN A 786 -59.37 -4.60 -46.17
C ASN A 786 -57.95 -5.15 -46.09
N VAL A 787 -57.74 -6.33 -46.67
CA VAL A 787 -56.41 -6.86 -46.95
C VAL A 787 -55.60 -5.87 -47.79
N GLY A 788 -54.30 -5.75 -47.49
CA GLY A 788 -53.43 -4.75 -48.08
C GLY A 788 -53.54 -3.36 -47.45
N SER A 789 -54.37 -3.14 -46.42
CA SER A 789 -54.44 -1.84 -45.74
C SER A 789 -53.19 -1.60 -44.89
N VAL A 790 -52.33 -0.67 -45.27
CA VAL A 790 -51.14 -0.31 -44.52
C VAL A 790 -51.53 0.60 -43.37
N ILE A 791 -51.34 0.13 -42.13
CA ILE A 791 -51.55 0.86 -40.88
C ILE A 791 -50.19 1.16 -40.26
N ARG A 792 -49.75 2.41 -40.35
CA ARG A 792 -48.52 2.90 -39.75
C ARG A 792 -48.83 3.69 -38.49
N VAL A 793 -48.53 3.11 -37.32
CA VAL A 793 -48.73 3.76 -36.02
C VAL A 793 -47.58 4.73 -35.76
N GLU A 794 -47.92 6.00 -35.52
CA GLU A 794 -46.93 7.03 -35.28
C GLU A 794 -46.39 6.98 -33.85
N ASN A 795 -45.05 7.02 -33.70
CA ASN A 795 -44.41 7.08 -32.38
C ASN A 795 -44.43 8.52 -31.84
N ILE A 796 -45.63 9.00 -31.54
CA ILE A 796 -45.84 10.33 -30.97
C ILE A 796 -45.83 10.22 -29.45
N THR A 797 -44.88 10.90 -28.80
CA THR A 797 -44.90 11.08 -27.35
C THR A 797 -46.14 11.87 -26.97
N TYR A 798 -47.04 11.26 -26.19
CA TYR A 798 -48.30 11.86 -25.82
C TYR A 798 -48.14 12.73 -24.57
N TYR A 799 -48.40 14.04 -24.71
CA TYR A 799 -48.35 15.02 -23.62
C TYR A 799 -49.77 15.31 -23.13
N PRO A 800 -50.29 14.62 -22.09
CA PRO A 800 -51.53 15.03 -21.43
C PRO A 800 -51.42 16.41 -20.76
N ASN A 801 -50.21 16.87 -20.44
CA ASN A 801 -49.91 18.24 -20.01
C ASN A 801 -48.40 18.55 -20.21
N PRO A 802 -47.93 19.81 -20.11
CA PRO A 802 -46.53 20.18 -20.37
C PRO A 802 -45.48 19.52 -19.47
N PHE A 803 -45.87 18.90 -18.36
CA PHE A 803 -44.97 18.36 -17.34
C PHE A 803 -45.06 16.84 -17.17
N THR A 804 -46.00 16.20 -17.86
CA THR A 804 -46.26 14.74 -17.85
C THR A 804 -46.32 14.27 -19.28
N ARG A 805 -45.61 13.19 -19.61
CA ARG A 805 -45.65 12.61 -20.95
C ARG A 805 -45.66 11.09 -20.89
N TYR A 806 -46.40 10.48 -21.80
CA TYR A 806 -46.32 9.05 -22.08
C TYR A 806 -45.39 8.88 -23.27
N VAL A 807 -44.16 8.45 -23.02
CA VAL A 807 -43.26 8.00 -24.09
C VAL A 807 -43.69 6.60 -24.46
N ILE A 808 -43.99 6.37 -25.72
CA ILE A 808 -44.28 5.02 -26.20
C ILE A 808 -42.97 4.23 -26.16
N THR A 809 -42.91 3.23 -25.28
CA THR A 809 -41.75 2.34 -25.14
C THR A 809 -41.80 1.18 -26.11
N ASN A 810 -42.99 0.78 -26.55
CA ASN A 810 -43.15 -0.23 -27.58
C ASN A 810 -44.47 -0.03 -28.34
N ILE A 811 -44.42 -0.18 -29.67
CA ILE A 811 -45.61 -0.38 -30.50
C ILE A 811 -45.44 -1.73 -31.18
N THR A 812 -46.38 -2.64 -30.98
CA THR A 812 -46.32 -3.97 -31.59
C THR A 812 -47.67 -4.32 -32.22
N PRO A 813 -47.74 -4.49 -33.56
CA PRO A 813 -46.76 -4.04 -34.56
C PRO A 813 -46.80 -2.51 -34.77
N LYS A 814 -45.65 -1.87 -35.06
CA LYS A 814 -45.56 -0.41 -35.29
C LYS A 814 -46.09 0.01 -36.65
N GLU A 815 -45.73 -0.72 -37.69
CA GLU A 815 -46.20 -0.51 -39.06
C GLU A 815 -46.56 -1.89 -39.57
N VAL A 816 -47.80 -2.03 -40.03
CA VAL A 816 -48.35 -3.32 -40.39
C VAL A 816 -49.34 -3.17 -41.53
N THR A 817 -49.18 -3.99 -42.56
CA THR A 817 -50.23 -4.20 -43.54
C THR A 817 -51.22 -5.20 -42.95
N VAL A 818 -52.52 -4.92 -43.04
CA VAL A 818 -53.58 -5.83 -42.60
C VAL A 818 -53.57 -7.06 -43.52
N GLU A 819 -52.77 -8.05 -43.16
CA GLU A 819 -52.61 -9.34 -43.86
C GLU A 819 -53.11 -10.53 -43.01
N SER A 820 -53.53 -10.26 -41.78
CA SER A 820 -54.09 -11.23 -40.82
C SER A 820 -54.87 -10.50 -39.71
N PRO A 821 -55.64 -11.21 -38.86
CA PRO A 821 -56.22 -10.64 -37.65
C PRO A 821 -55.09 -10.15 -36.74
N LEU A 822 -55.12 -8.88 -36.32
CA LEU A 822 -53.99 -8.31 -35.61
C LEU A 822 -54.40 -7.40 -34.46
N THR A 823 -53.67 -7.50 -33.35
CA THR A 823 -53.78 -6.56 -32.23
C THR A 823 -52.61 -5.60 -32.28
N ILE A 824 -52.89 -4.31 -32.47
CA ILE A 824 -51.91 -3.24 -32.27
C ILE A 824 -51.91 -2.89 -30.79
N LYS A 825 -50.84 -3.30 -30.11
CA LYS A 825 -50.58 -2.97 -28.71
C LYS A 825 -49.59 -1.82 -28.61
N VAL A 826 -50.01 -0.73 -27.98
CA VAL A 826 -49.12 0.39 -27.63
C VAL A 826 -48.83 0.31 -26.14
N SER A 827 -47.55 0.17 -25.80
CA SER A 827 -47.06 0.20 -24.41
C SER A 827 -46.35 1.51 -24.18
N THR A 828 -46.71 2.21 -23.10
CA THR A 828 -46.15 3.52 -22.75
C THR A 828 -45.46 3.48 -21.40
N LEU A 829 -44.39 4.26 -21.27
CA LEU A 829 -43.82 4.63 -19.99
C LEU A 829 -44.18 6.08 -19.68
N GLU A 830 -44.91 6.24 -18.58
CA GLU A 830 -45.21 7.56 -18.02
C GLU A 830 -43.91 8.18 -17.48
N GLN A 831 -43.63 9.41 -17.90
CA GLN A 831 -42.50 10.20 -17.48
C GLN A 831 -42.98 11.56 -16.96
N PHE A 832 -42.30 12.05 -15.92
CA PHE A 832 -42.51 13.38 -15.39
C PHE A 832 -41.29 14.25 -15.64
N TYR A 833 -41.53 15.54 -15.87
CA TYR A 833 -40.46 16.52 -15.99
C TYR A 833 -39.95 16.88 -14.59
N LEU A 834 -38.65 16.73 -14.38
CA LEU A 834 -37.94 17.24 -13.22
C LEU A 834 -37.12 18.45 -13.67
N LYS A 835 -37.46 19.62 -13.12
CA LYS A 835 -36.68 20.85 -13.33
C LYS A 835 -35.73 21.02 -12.15
N LEU A 836 -34.44 20.83 -12.38
CA LEU A 836 -33.36 21.06 -11.43
C LEU A 836 -32.81 22.49 -11.59
N SER A 837 -32.83 23.26 -10.50
CA SER A 837 -32.10 24.51 -10.37
C SER A 837 -31.05 24.34 -9.27
N SER A 838 -29.77 24.48 -9.62
CA SER A 838 -28.64 24.30 -8.71
C SER A 838 -27.46 25.16 -9.16
N PRO A 839 -26.71 25.80 -8.25
CA PRO A 839 -25.45 26.47 -8.57
C PRO A 839 -24.28 25.49 -8.74
N ILE A 840 -24.47 24.20 -8.42
CA ILE A 840 -23.43 23.16 -8.46
C ILE A 840 -23.88 21.88 -9.17
N PRO A 841 -22.94 21.03 -9.65
CA PRO A 841 -23.25 19.66 -10.05
C PRO A 841 -23.89 18.89 -8.87
N VAL A 842 -25.03 18.25 -9.13
CA VAL A 842 -25.83 17.58 -8.09
C VAL A 842 -25.68 16.08 -8.24
N HIS A 843 -25.07 15.43 -7.26
CA HIS A 843 -24.98 13.97 -7.24
C HIS A 843 -26.18 13.36 -6.51
N ALA A 844 -26.76 12.33 -7.09
CA ALA A 844 -27.92 11.65 -6.56
C ALA A 844 -27.86 10.14 -6.85
N ILE A 845 -28.34 9.35 -5.91
CA ILE A 845 -28.62 7.92 -6.13
C ILE A 845 -29.99 7.83 -6.81
N ILE A 846 -29.99 7.49 -8.10
CA ILE A 846 -31.20 7.28 -8.89
C ILE A 846 -31.40 5.78 -9.06
N ASN A 847 -32.47 5.23 -8.47
CA ASN A 847 -32.74 3.78 -8.46
C ASN A 847 -31.55 2.90 -8.01
N GLY A 848 -30.75 3.37 -7.06
CA GLY A 848 -29.61 2.63 -6.51
C GLY A 848 -28.27 2.89 -7.21
N THR A 849 -28.23 3.61 -8.33
CA THR A 849 -26.97 4.01 -8.98
C THR A 849 -26.63 5.47 -8.69
N ASN A 850 -25.41 5.71 -8.20
CA ASN A 850 -24.89 7.06 -7.97
C ASN A 850 -24.58 7.73 -9.32
N THR A 851 -25.22 8.85 -9.62
CA THR A 851 -25.11 9.58 -10.88
C THR A 851 -25.37 11.07 -10.69
N THR A 852 -25.13 11.89 -11.72
CA THR A 852 -25.41 13.33 -11.67
C THR A 852 -26.87 13.60 -12.06
N LEU A 853 -27.64 14.20 -11.16
CA LEU A 853 -29.00 14.67 -11.42
C LEU A 853 -28.97 15.92 -12.32
N THR A 854 -29.86 15.97 -13.30
CA THR A 854 -29.97 17.09 -14.25
C THR A 854 -31.44 17.49 -14.46
N THR A 855 -31.69 18.62 -15.13
CA THR A 855 -33.05 18.94 -15.59
C THR A 855 -33.42 18.02 -16.75
N GLY A 856 -34.53 17.31 -16.66
CA GLY A 856 -34.89 16.34 -17.69
C GLY A 856 -36.21 15.61 -17.46
N TRP A 857 -36.50 14.69 -18.37
CA TRP A 857 -37.64 13.79 -18.29
C TRP A 857 -37.21 12.47 -17.68
N TYR A 858 -37.92 12.05 -16.64
CA TYR A 858 -37.57 10.89 -15.83
C TYR A 858 -38.77 9.97 -15.67
N ASN A 859 -38.52 8.66 -15.57
CA ASN A 859 -39.57 7.65 -15.50
C ASN A 859 -40.40 7.76 -14.21
N LYS A 860 -41.70 7.51 -14.30
CA LYS A 860 -42.58 7.42 -13.13
C LYS A 860 -42.09 6.34 -12.17
N GLY A 861 -42.12 6.65 -10.88
CA GLY A 861 -41.79 5.72 -9.81
C GLY A 861 -40.29 5.55 -9.51
N ILE A 862 -39.39 6.23 -10.24
CA ILE A 862 -37.97 6.21 -9.84
C ILE A 862 -37.76 6.89 -8.49
N LYS A 863 -36.85 6.33 -7.69
CA LYS A 863 -36.39 6.93 -6.43
C LYS A 863 -35.15 7.76 -6.72
N ILE A 864 -35.16 9.02 -6.30
CA ILE A 864 -34.04 9.95 -6.38
C ILE A 864 -33.69 10.35 -4.95
N GLU A 865 -32.48 10.02 -4.53
CA GLU A 865 -31.88 10.45 -3.26
C GLU A 865 -30.71 11.39 -3.57
N ILE A 866 -30.86 12.68 -3.27
CA ILE A 866 -29.88 13.72 -3.53
C ILE A 866 -28.86 13.72 -2.38
N LEU A 867 -27.59 13.54 -2.73
CA LEU A 867 -26.51 13.42 -1.76
C LEU A 867 -26.10 14.82 -1.26
N ASN A 868 -26.09 15.00 0.06
CA ASN A 868 -25.60 16.23 0.70
C ASN A 868 -24.06 16.24 0.73
N ILE A 869 -23.45 16.44 -0.44
CA ILE A 869 -22.00 16.56 -0.61
C ILE A 869 -21.56 18.02 -0.59
N THR A 870 -20.33 18.25 -0.12
CA THR A 870 -19.64 19.54 -0.29
C THR A 870 -18.89 19.51 -1.61
N TYR A 871 -19.18 20.43 -2.51
CA TYR A 871 -18.57 20.50 -3.84
C TYR A 871 -17.39 21.47 -3.84
N TYR A 872 -16.19 21.01 -4.19
CA TYR A 872 -14.96 21.82 -4.21
C TYR A 872 -14.58 22.20 -5.66
N PRO A 873 -14.97 23.39 -6.16
CA PRO A 873 -14.47 23.91 -7.43
C PRO A 873 -12.96 24.25 -7.39
N SER A 874 -12.37 24.44 -6.21
CA SER A 874 -10.90 24.46 -6.03
C SER A 874 -10.51 23.97 -4.63
N SER A 875 -9.20 23.84 -4.36
CA SER A 875 -8.69 23.50 -3.02
C SER A 875 -9.01 24.55 -1.93
N GLU A 876 -9.40 25.76 -2.33
CA GLU A 876 -9.62 26.91 -1.43
C GLU A 876 -11.03 27.51 -1.54
N SER A 877 -11.90 26.92 -2.37
CA SER A 877 -13.30 27.33 -2.53
C SER A 877 -14.21 26.10 -2.57
N ARG A 878 -15.35 26.17 -1.87
CA ARG A 878 -16.31 25.05 -1.76
C ARG A 878 -17.75 25.52 -1.65
N TYR A 879 -18.68 24.84 -2.27
CA TYR A 879 -20.10 25.02 -2.05
C TYR A 879 -20.60 24.00 -1.03
N VAL A 880 -21.33 24.47 -0.02
CA VAL A 880 -22.04 23.63 0.96
C VAL A 880 -23.54 23.74 0.70
N ILE A 881 -24.21 22.61 0.50
CA ILE A 881 -25.67 22.57 0.35
C ILE A 881 -26.31 22.93 1.70
N THR A 882 -27.12 23.98 1.70
CA THR A 882 -27.83 24.47 2.90
C THR A 882 -29.29 24.03 2.93
N GLN A 883 -29.92 23.84 1.76
CA GLN A 883 -31.29 23.35 1.66
C GLN A 883 -31.54 22.64 0.32
N ILE A 884 -32.29 21.54 0.36
CA ILE A 884 -32.82 20.85 -0.82
C ILE A 884 -34.34 20.94 -0.78
N SER A 885 -34.93 21.60 -1.77
CA SER A 885 -36.39 21.75 -1.91
C SER A 885 -36.90 20.90 -3.09
N PRO A 886 -38.01 20.15 -2.95
CA PRO A 886 -38.84 20.02 -1.75
C PRO A 886 -38.36 18.97 -0.73
N SER A 887 -37.43 18.08 -1.10
CA SER A 887 -36.88 17.04 -0.23
C SER A 887 -35.58 16.47 -0.83
N ALA A 888 -34.67 15.99 0.03
CA ALA A 888 -33.48 15.25 -0.38
C ALA A 888 -33.82 13.86 -0.95
N MET A 889 -34.86 13.19 -0.45
CA MET A 889 -35.40 11.96 -1.03
C MET A 889 -36.76 12.21 -1.66
N LEU A 890 -36.94 11.80 -2.91
CA LEU A 890 -38.22 11.89 -3.62
C LEU A 890 -38.46 10.69 -4.54
N ILE A 891 -39.72 10.23 -4.58
CA ILE A 891 -40.18 9.25 -5.57
C ILE A 891 -40.93 10.01 -6.66
N LEU A 892 -40.50 9.87 -7.90
CA LEU A 892 -41.01 10.67 -9.01
C LEU A 892 -42.38 10.16 -9.51
N ASN A 893 -43.42 10.42 -8.74
CA ASN A 893 -44.80 10.06 -9.05
C ASN A 893 -45.64 11.23 -9.60
N LYS A 894 -45.01 12.39 -9.81
CA LYS A 894 -45.54 13.62 -10.40
C LYS A 894 -44.38 14.50 -10.88
N PRO A 895 -44.62 15.62 -11.58
CA PRO A 895 -43.57 16.59 -11.90
C PRO A 895 -43.02 17.27 -10.64
N TYR A 896 -41.73 17.58 -10.65
CA TYR A 896 -41.05 18.22 -9.53
C TYR A 896 -40.13 19.35 -10.01
N ASN A 897 -40.22 20.50 -9.34
CA ASN A 897 -39.17 21.50 -9.38
C ASN A 897 -38.25 21.22 -8.18
N VAL A 898 -37.04 20.76 -8.44
CA VAL A 898 -36.00 20.55 -7.41
C VAL A 898 -35.09 21.76 -7.41
N THR A 899 -34.86 22.35 -6.24
CA THR A 899 -33.93 23.47 -6.08
C THR A 899 -32.91 23.15 -5.00
N ILE A 900 -31.64 23.18 -5.38
CA ILE A 900 -30.50 23.07 -4.48
C ILE A 900 -30.06 24.48 -4.12
N TYR A 901 -30.21 24.83 -2.86
CA TYR A 901 -29.60 26.02 -2.29
C TYR A 901 -28.25 25.59 -1.71
N ALA A 902 -27.18 26.12 -2.29
CA ALA A 902 -25.83 25.96 -1.77
C ALA A 902 -25.17 27.32 -1.63
N VAL A 903 -24.39 27.48 -0.57
CA VAL A 903 -23.64 28.70 -0.28
C VAL A 903 -22.18 28.43 -0.65
N LEU A 904 -21.59 29.28 -1.49
CA LEU A 904 -20.16 29.28 -1.73
C LEU A 904 -19.46 29.71 -0.43
N GLN A 905 -18.39 29.01 -0.09
CA GLN A 905 -17.49 29.31 1.01
C GLN A 905 -16.08 29.37 0.46
N PHE A 906 -15.29 30.32 0.96
CA PHE A 906 -13.86 30.38 0.72
C PHE A 906 -13.12 29.99 1.99
N TYR A 907 -11.96 29.35 1.83
CA TYR A 907 -11.08 29.09 2.96
C TYR A 907 -10.40 30.41 3.36
N VAL A 908 -10.67 30.86 4.58
CA VAL A 908 -10.02 32.02 5.18
C VAL A 908 -8.99 31.47 6.15
N SER A 909 -7.71 31.56 5.80
CA SER A 909 -6.64 31.17 6.72
C SER A 909 -6.30 32.34 7.63
N VAL A 910 -6.08 32.04 8.91
CA VAL A 910 -5.72 33.02 9.93
C VAL A 910 -4.34 32.67 10.47
N SER A 911 -3.36 33.52 10.16
CA SER A 911 -1.99 33.41 10.67
C SER A 911 -1.77 34.46 11.76
N SER A 912 -1.80 34.04 13.02
CA SER A 912 -1.70 34.93 14.19
C SER A 912 -1.05 34.18 15.36
N LYS A 913 -0.27 34.91 16.17
CA LYS A 913 0.29 34.39 17.43
C LYS A 913 -0.64 34.59 18.65
N ILE A 914 -1.81 35.17 18.44
CA ILE A 914 -2.86 35.39 19.46
C ILE A 914 -4.24 35.02 18.89
N PRO A 915 -5.25 34.73 19.73
CA PRO A 915 -6.63 34.60 19.28
C PRO A 915 -7.08 35.85 18.52
N VAL A 916 -7.63 35.69 17.32
CA VAL A 916 -8.04 36.83 16.49
C VAL A 916 -9.50 37.16 16.77
N LYS A 917 -9.76 38.35 17.30
CA LYS A 917 -11.14 38.84 17.45
C LYS A 917 -11.58 39.53 16.17
N ALA A 918 -12.77 39.18 15.68
CA ALA A 918 -13.35 39.79 14.49
C ALA A 918 -14.85 40.03 14.67
N LEU A 919 -15.38 41.07 14.04
CA LEU A 919 -16.81 41.20 13.78
C LEU A 919 -17.11 40.42 12.49
N ILE A 920 -17.77 39.27 12.63
CA ILE A 920 -18.28 38.50 11.49
C ILE A 920 -19.73 38.93 11.26
N ASN A 921 -19.99 39.59 10.12
CA ASN A 921 -21.27 40.24 9.80
C ASN A 921 -21.80 41.12 10.97
N GLY A 922 -20.88 41.82 11.66
CA GLY A 922 -21.21 42.72 12.78
C GLY A 922 -21.27 42.07 14.17
N THR A 923 -21.10 40.76 14.31
CA THR A 923 -21.09 40.06 15.62
C THR A 923 -19.67 39.70 16.04
N GLU A 924 -19.25 40.08 17.25
CA GLU A 924 -17.91 39.76 17.77
C GLU A 924 -17.75 38.26 18.06
N THR A 925 -16.71 37.65 17.49
CA THR A 925 -16.32 36.26 17.75
C THR A 925 -14.81 36.06 17.56
N ILE A 926 -14.29 34.90 17.95
CA ILE A 926 -12.90 34.49 17.69
C ILE A 926 -12.84 33.83 16.30
N LEU A 927 -12.06 34.43 15.42
CA LEU A 927 -11.83 33.98 14.05
C LEU A 927 -10.63 33.02 14.00
N ASN A 928 -10.90 31.77 13.62
CA ASN A 928 -9.89 30.76 13.34
C ASN A 928 -9.87 30.42 11.84
N SER A 929 -8.77 29.83 11.36
CA SER A 929 -8.67 29.29 9.99
C SER A 929 -9.83 28.36 9.70
N SER A 930 -10.71 28.74 8.77
CA SER A 930 -11.98 28.04 8.55
C SER A 930 -12.60 28.40 7.20
N TRP A 931 -13.62 27.63 6.82
CA TRP A 931 -14.43 27.87 5.63
C TRP A 931 -15.56 28.86 5.95
N ILE A 932 -15.57 30.01 5.28
CA ILE A 932 -16.49 31.11 5.56
C ILE A 932 -17.32 31.43 4.32
N ASN A 933 -18.62 31.64 4.53
CA ASN A 933 -19.58 31.94 3.46
C ASN A 933 -19.18 33.19 2.66
N GLU A 934 -19.35 33.11 1.34
CA GLU A 934 -19.22 34.23 0.42
C GLU A 934 -20.10 35.41 0.85
N GLY A 935 -19.60 36.63 0.66
CA GLY A 935 -20.27 37.88 1.07
C GLY A 935 -20.20 38.17 2.57
N THR A 936 -19.63 37.26 3.39
CA THR A 936 -19.41 37.51 4.81
C THR A 936 -18.40 38.62 5.01
N LYS A 937 -18.77 39.66 5.76
CA LYS A 937 -17.86 40.74 6.16
C LYS A 937 -17.12 40.34 7.42
N ILE A 938 -15.79 40.41 7.36
CA ILE A 938 -14.88 40.15 8.46
C ILE A 938 -14.12 41.44 8.73
N ASP A 939 -14.45 42.12 9.83
CA ASP A 939 -13.70 43.26 10.33
C ASP A 939 -12.83 42.81 11.51
N ILE A 940 -11.51 42.80 11.35
CA ILE A 940 -10.60 42.40 12.42
C ILE A 940 -10.52 43.50 13.48
N ILE A 941 -10.85 43.14 14.72
CA ILE A 941 -10.79 44.06 15.85
C ILE A 941 -9.32 44.21 16.25
N ASN A 942 -8.78 45.42 16.11
CA ASN A 942 -7.49 45.73 16.71
C ASN A 942 -7.67 45.88 18.22
N TYR A 943 -7.15 44.92 18.98
CA TYR A 943 -7.20 44.91 20.43
C TYR A 943 -5.83 44.50 21.01
N THR A 944 -5.65 44.78 22.30
CA THR A 944 -4.47 44.31 23.04
C THR A 944 -4.83 43.01 23.75
N TYR A 945 -4.14 41.93 23.40
CA TYR A 945 -4.34 40.62 24.03
C TYR A 945 -3.44 40.50 25.26
N TYR A 946 -4.02 40.63 26.45
CA TYR A 946 -3.33 40.38 27.70
C TYR A 946 -3.17 38.86 27.89
N ILE A 947 -1.93 38.40 27.97
CA ILE A 947 -1.60 37.01 28.32
C ILE A 947 -1.79 36.85 29.83
N ASN A 948 -1.40 37.87 30.60
CA ASN A 948 -1.72 38.07 32.01
C ASN A 948 -1.63 39.57 32.34
N ASN A 949 -1.62 39.93 33.63
CA ASN A 949 -1.61 41.33 34.08
C ASN A 949 -0.31 42.10 33.73
N GLU A 950 0.77 41.38 33.43
CA GLU A 950 2.14 41.89 33.24
C GLU A 950 2.71 41.60 31.84
N GLU A 951 2.02 40.77 31.05
CA GLU A 951 2.36 40.41 29.68
C GLU A 951 1.21 40.65 28.72
N ARG A 952 1.45 41.34 27.61
CA ARG A 952 0.43 41.56 26.57
C ARG A 952 1.02 41.55 25.17
N CYS A 953 0.26 41.08 24.19
CA CYS A 953 0.58 41.25 22.78
C CYS A 953 -0.23 42.41 22.21
N VAL A 954 0.45 43.39 21.62
CA VAL A 954 -0.20 44.45 20.83
C VAL A 954 -0.07 44.13 19.35
N ILE A 955 -1.16 44.31 18.61
CA ILE A 955 -1.18 44.07 17.17
C ILE A 955 -0.49 45.25 16.46
N THR A 956 0.56 44.96 15.70
CA THR A 956 1.37 45.95 14.98
C THR A 956 0.98 46.05 13.50
N ASN A 957 0.46 44.98 12.91
CA ASN A 957 -0.12 45.02 11.56
C ASN A 957 -1.25 43.98 11.40
N ILE A 958 -2.26 44.33 10.62
CA ILE A 958 -3.40 43.49 10.25
C ILE A 958 -3.55 43.59 8.73
N SER A 959 -3.45 42.47 8.02
CA SER A 959 -3.59 42.44 6.56
C SER A 959 -4.39 41.22 6.09
N PRO A 960 -5.52 41.41 5.39
CA PRO A 960 -6.32 42.64 5.29
C PRO A 960 -6.99 42.99 6.63
N LYS A 961 -7.26 44.28 6.89
CA LYS A 961 -7.92 44.75 8.13
C LYS A 961 -9.43 44.52 8.15
N SER A 962 -10.05 44.70 6.99
CA SER A 962 -11.44 44.40 6.71
C SER A 962 -11.48 43.69 5.37
N VAL A 963 -12.29 42.63 5.26
CA VAL A 963 -12.48 41.90 4.02
C VAL A 963 -13.93 41.42 3.93
N THR A 964 -14.54 41.60 2.76
CA THR A 964 -15.73 40.82 2.39
C THR A 964 -15.22 39.57 1.71
N VAL A 965 -15.61 38.40 2.22
CA VAL A 965 -15.12 37.11 1.73
C VAL A 965 -15.72 36.84 0.35
N GLU A 966 -15.00 37.23 -0.69
CA GLU A 966 -15.38 37.02 -2.11
C GLU A 966 -14.39 36.10 -2.83
N ASN A 967 -13.26 35.77 -2.18
CA ASN A 967 -12.15 34.94 -2.69
C ASN A 967 -11.43 34.29 -1.50
N PRO A 968 -10.58 33.25 -1.70
CA PRO A 968 -9.68 32.75 -0.67
C PRO A 968 -8.83 33.87 -0.09
N THR A 969 -8.75 33.96 1.24
CA THR A 969 -8.12 35.11 1.90
C THR A 969 -7.24 34.66 3.06
N ASN A 970 -5.97 35.09 3.03
CA ASN A 970 -5.02 34.84 4.12
C ASN A 970 -4.94 36.09 5.01
N ILE A 971 -5.55 36.02 6.20
CA ILE A 971 -5.54 37.08 7.20
C ILE A 971 -4.33 36.90 8.10
N THR A 972 -3.38 37.83 8.01
CA THR A 972 -2.14 37.79 8.81
C THR A 972 -2.17 38.88 9.87
N ILE A 973 -2.03 38.47 11.14
CA ILE A 973 -1.93 39.36 12.30
C ILE A 973 -0.49 39.31 12.82
N LYS A 974 0.23 40.42 12.67
CA LYS A 974 1.56 40.57 13.28
C LYS A 974 1.41 41.26 14.63
N THR A 975 1.98 40.65 15.66
CA THR A 975 1.97 41.14 17.05
C THR A 975 3.38 41.30 17.57
N VAL A 976 3.60 42.31 18.42
CA VAL A 976 4.79 42.36 19.28
C VAL A 976 4.38 42.05 20.72
N LYS A 977 5.13 41.19 21.41
CA LYS A 977 4.95 40.96 22.84
C LYS A 977 5.50 42.17 23.59
N GLN A 978 4.72 42.69 24.52
CA GLN A 978 5.07 43.74 25.46
C GLN A 978 5.04 43.20 26.88
N PHE A 979 5.90 43.76 27.71
CA PHE A 979 5.99 43.47 29.13
C PHE A 979 5.76 44.74 29.94
N LEU A 980 5.13 44.59 31.10
CA LEU A 980 4.95 45.66 32.06
C LEU A 980 6.25 45.85 32.84
N VAL A 981 6.82 47.04 32.74
CA VAL A 981 8.01 47.44 33.50
C VAL A 981 7.59 48.51 34.50
N THR A 982 7.75 48.20 35.77
CA THR A 982 7.42 49.08 36.90
C THR A 982 8.71 49.50 37.59
N VAL A 983 9.07 50.77 37.46
CA VAL A 983 10.27 51.33 38.10
C VAL A 983 9.83 52.39 39.12
N ASN A 984 10.22 52.22 40.38
CA ASN A 984 9.83 53.08 41.50
C ASN A 984 8.30 53.29 41.62
N GLY A 985 7.52 52.25 41.28
CA GLY A 985 6.04 52.29 41.34
C GLY A 985 5.35 52.91 40.12
N ALA A 986 6.09 53.41 39.12
CA ALA A 986 5.52 53.87 37.85
C ALA A 986 5.61 52.75 36.80
N SER A 987 4.45 52.26 36.34
CA SER A 987 4.35 51.14 35.40
C SER A 987 4.12 51.61 33.96
N ASN A 988 4.97 51.16 33.02
CA ASN A 988 4.83 51.39 31.59
C ASN A 988 5.05 50.10 30.79
N TRP A 989 4.41 49.99 29.62
CA TRP A 989 4.50 48.82 28.76
C TRP A 989 5.56 49.02 27.67
N TYR A 990 6.53 48.11 27.58
CA TYR A 990 7.62 48.16 26.61
C TYR A 990 7.60 46.92 25.72
N ASN A 991 7.98 47.07 24.44
CA ASN A 991 8.17 45.93 23.54
C ASN A 991 9.28 45.02 24.08
N LYS A 992 9.15 43.71 23.87
CA LYS A 992 10.25 42.76 24.05
C LYS A 992 11.51 43.28 23.35
N GLU A 993 12.67 43.07 23.97
CA GLU A 993 14.00 43.51 23.53
C GLU A 993 14.23 45.04 23.58
N THR A 994 13.28 45.84 24.09
CA THR A 994 13.55 47.26 24.37
C THR A 994 14.61 47.39 25.47
N ARG A 995 15.59 48.29 25.28
CA ARG A 995 16.60 48.58 26.30
C ARG A 995 16.20 49.82 27.09
N ILE A 996 16.17 49.71 28.42
CA ILE A 996 15.80 50.78 29.35
C ILE A 996 16.93 51.01 30.36
N THR A 997 17.21 52.27 30.70
CA THR A 997 18.30 52.62 31.63
C THR A 997 17.72 52.99 32.99
N LEU A 998 18.00 52.19 34.01
CA LEU A 998 17.55 52.45 35.39
C LEU A 998 18.43 53.51 36.05
N ASN A 999 18.18 54.78 35.78
CA ASN A 999 18.98 55.89 36.30
C ASN A 999 18.44 56.42 37.64
N ALA A 1000 19.32 56.54 38.64
CA ALA A 1000 19.07 57.24 39.90
C ALA A 1000 20.30 58.04 40.33
N SER A 1001 20.07 59.11 41.10
CA SER A 1001 21.12 59.95 41.69
C SER A 1001 21.19 59.72 43.19
N VAL A 1002 22.18 58.95 43.64
CA VAL A 1002 22.33 58.54 45.04
C VAL A 1002 23.53 59.28 45.67
N PRO A 1003 23.41 59.87 46.89
CA PRO A 1003 24.53 60.53 47.57
C PRO A 1003 25.66 59.57 47.97
N PHE A 1004 26.92 60.00 47.88
CA PHE A 1004 28.12 59.14 48.03
C PHE A 1004 28.28 58.38 49.37
N TYR A 1005 27.58 58.80 50.43
CA TYR A 1005 27.57 58.14 51.74
C TYR A 1005 26.47 57.07 51.88
N LEU A 1006 25.61 56.95 50.88
CA LEU A 1006 24.66 55.85 50.69
C LEU A 1006 25.08 55.03 49.47
N VAL A 1007 24.75 53.75 49.48
CA VAL A 1007 24.73 52.89 48.28
C VAL A 1007 23.27 52.66 47.94
N GLY A 1008 22.86 53.08 46.76
CA GLY A 1008 21.51 52.87 46.25
C GLY A 1008 21.53 51.78 45.20
N GLU A 1009 20.54 50.91 45.26
CA GLU A 1009 20.39 49.72 44.43
C GLU A 1009 18.93 49.64 44.01
N TYR A 1010 18.67 49.42 42.73
CA TYR A 1010 17.33 49.06 42.27
C TYR A 1010 17.10 47.60 42.63
N ILE A 1011 16.28 47.37 43.65
CA ILE A 1011 15.95 46.05 44.19
C ILE A 1011 14.60 45.59 43.64
N GLY A 1012 14.55 44.35 43.17
CA GLY A 1012 13.45 43.81 42.39
C GLY A 1012 13.87 42.63 41.52
N THR A 1013 13.57 42.70 40.22
CA THR A 1013 13.78 41.62 39.24
C THR A 1013 15.27 41.34 38.96
N TYR A 1014 16.10 42.37 38.87
CA TYR A 1014 17.52 42.26 38.52
C TYR A 1014 18.48 42.63 39.66
N ASN A 1015 18.05 43.43 40.65
CA ASN A 1015 18.89 43.84 41.79
C ASN A 1015 20.21 44.51 41.33
N VAL A 1016 20.09 45.71 40.75
CA VAL A 1016 21.19 46.37 40.02
C VAL A 1016 21.46 47.80 40.47
N SER A 1017 22.73 48.19 40.39
CA SER A 1017 23.16 49.56 40.65
C SER A 1017 22.55 50.56 39.64
N PRO A 1018 22.28 51.81 40.06
CA PRO A 1018 21.87 52.89 39.18
C PRO A 1018 22.76 53.07 37.95
N ARG A 1019 22.12 53.47 36.84
CA ARG A 1019 22.65 53.59 35.46
C ARG A 1019 22.84 52.28 34.69
N THR A 1020 22.42 51.16 35.26
CA THR A 1020 22.38 49.88 34.52
C THR A 1020 21.36 49.93 33.39
N VAL A 1021 21.75 49.46 32.20
CA VAL A 1021 20.85 49.27 31.06
C VAL A 1021 20.36 47.84 31.06
N ILE A 1022 19.07 47.64 31.31
CA ILE A 1022 18.42 46.33 31.27
C ILE A 1022 17.58 46.18 30.00
N THR A 1023 17.45 44.95 29.51
CA THR A 1023 16.70 44.62 28.30
C THR A 1023 15.39 43.95 28.70
N VAL A 1024 14.27 44.49 28.21
CA VAL A 1024 12.92 44.04 28.57
C VAL A 1024 12.62 42.72 27.87
N ASN A 1025 12.95 41.60 28.51
CA ASN A 1025 12.70 40.24 28.00
C ASN A 1025 11.61 39.48 28.78
N GLY A 1026 11.14 40.04 29.89
CA GLY A 1026 10.04 39.58 30.74
C GLY A 1026 9.40 40.79 31.45
N PRO A 1027 8.38 40.59 32.32
CA PRO A 1027 7.96 41.61 33.28
C PRO A 1027 9.13 42.06 34.17
N ILE A 1028 9.14 43.33 34.55
CA ILE A 1028 10.22 43.91 35.35
C ILE A 1028 9.60 44.76 36.45
N TYR A 1029 9.99 44.50 37.69
CA TYR A 1029 9.68 45.33 38.84
C TYR A 1029 10.97 45.74 39.51
N GLU A 1030 11.20 47.04 39.69
CA GLU A 1030 12.43 47.58 40.24
C GLU A 1030 12.15 48.77 41.15
N LYS A 1031 12.73 48.76 42.35
CA LYS A 1031 12.54 49.82 43.33
C LYS A 1031 13.88 50.22 43.92
N LEU A 1032 14.26 51.49 43.78
CA LEU A 1032 15.45 52.03 44.40
C LEU A 1032 15.33 51.94 45.93
N VAL A 1033 16.32 51.28 46.55
CA VAL A 1033 16.52 51.17 47.98
C VAL A 1033 17.92 51.71 48.27
N GLU A 1034 18.04 52.61 49.24
CA GLU A 1034 19.31 53.25 49.60
C GLU A 1034 19.72 52.82 51.01
N THR A 1035 20.98 52.40 51.17
CA THR A 1035 21.53 51.89 52.43
C THR A 1035 22.86 52.58 52.79
N PRO A 1036 23.25 52.68 54.07
CA PRO A 1036 24.48 53.37 54.46
C PRO A 1036 25.75 52.65 53.98
N ASN A 1037 26.72 53.40 53.45
CA ASN A 1037 28.01 52.85 53.04
C ASN A 1037 28.92 52.60 54.26
N TYR A 1038 28.65 51.50 54.99
CA TYR A 1038 29.39 51.13 56.19
C TYR A 1038 30.91 51.00 55.99
N PRO A 1039 31.45 50.46 54.89
CA PRO A 1039 32.90 50.49 54.64
C PRO A 1039 33.49 51.90 54.62
N VAL A 1040 32.85 52.87 53.96
CA VAL A 1040 33.31 54.28 53.96
C VAL A 1040 33.19 54.89 55.36
N LEU A 1041 32.09 54.65 56.07
CA LEU A 1041 31.85 55.15 57.43
C LEU A 1041 32.82 54.53 58.46
N ILE A 1042 33.15 53.25 58.34
CA ILE A 1042 34.11 52.53 59.18
C ILE A 1042 35.54 52.95 58.82
N THR A 1043 35.86 53.20 57.54
CA THR A 1043 37.18 53.74 57.17
C THR A 1043 37.39 55.12 57.77
N ILE A 1044 36.38 55.99 57.77
CA ILE A 1044 36.39 57.26 58.49
C ILE A 1044 36.62 57.03 60.00
N ALA A 1045 35.91 56.08 60.64
CA ALA A 1045 36.06 55.78 62.05
C ALA A 1045 37.43 55.16 62.43
N VAL A 1046 38.00 54.29 61.57
CA VAL A 1046 39.29 53.62 61.81
C VAL A 1046 40.47 54.57 61.54
N VAL A 1047 40.37 55.47 60.55
CA VAL A 1047 41.36 56.55 60.36
C VAL A 1047 41.38 57.47 61.59
N ILE A 1048 40.21 57.78 62.17
CA ILE A 1048 40.11 58.53 63.44
C ILE A 1048 40.72 57.74 64.60
N ALA A 1049 40.41 56.44 64.75
CA ALA A 1049 40.95 55.60 65.82
C ALA A 1049 42.47 55.40 65.71
N ALA A 1050 43.02 55.22 64.51
CA ALA A 1050 44.44 55.06 64.25
C ALA A 1050 45.22 56.37 64.52
N ALA A 1051 44.66 57.53 64.16
CA ALA A 1051 45.23 58.83 64.51
C ALA A 1051 45.32 59.03 66.05
N VAL A 1052 44.30 58.58 66.79
CA VAL A 1052 44.30 58.61 68.27
C VAL A 1052 45.32 57.61 68.85
N ALA A 1053 45.45 56.40 68.30
CA ALA A 1053 46.41 55.40 68.77
C ALA A 1053 47.88 55.86 68.58
N ILE A 1054 48.20 56.47 67.42
CA ILE A 1054 49.54 57.01 67.14
C ILE A 1054 49.88 58.17 68.09
N ALA A 1055 48.91 59.03 68.42
CA ALA A 1055 49.09 60.09 69.40
C ALA A 1055 49.38 59.58 70.83
N VAL A 1056 48.84 58.42 71.22
CA VAL A 1056 49.07 57.82 72.54
C VAL A 1056 50.43 57.09 72.63
N VAL A 1057 50.89 56.45 71.54
CA VAL A 1057 52.20 55.76 71.50
C VAL A 1057 53.37 56.74 71.58
N LEU A 1058 53.24 57.95 71.02
CA LEU A 1058 54.28 58.99 71.09
C LEU A 1058 54.45 59.64 72.49
N MET A 1059 53.62 59.29 73.48
CA MET A 1059 53.65 59.89 74.82
C MET A 1059 54.28 59.03 75.94
N LYS A 1060 54.78 57.82 75.68
CA LYS A 1060 55.46 56.98 76.70
C LYS A 1060 56.85 56.50 76.27
N LYS A 1061 57.88 57.15 76.83
CA LYS A 1061 59.30 56.73 76.77
C LYS A 1061 59.52 55.32 77.33
N ARG A 1062 60.36 54.51 76.67
CA ARG A 1062 61.69 54.11 77.17
C ARG A 1062 62.45 53.28 76.14
#